data_AF-R5DWT3-F1
#
_entry.id   AF-R5DWT3-F1
#
_cell.length_a   1.000
_cell.length_b   1.000
_cell.length_c   1.000
_cell.angle_alpha   90.00
_cell.angle_beta   90.00
_cell.angle_gamma   90.00
#
_symmetry.space_group_name_H-M   'P 1'
#
loop_
_entity.id
_entity.type
_entity.pdbx_description
1 polymer ?
#
loop_
_entity_poly.entity_id
_entity_poly.type
_entity_poly.pdbx_seq_one_letter_code
_entity_poly.pdbx_strand_id
1 'polypeptide(L)'
;MKCLILAGGSGDSLWPLSRKNYPKQFMNIKEGRSLLQETVVRNMPFCDEFIIVTKESYRNIVNGQMKAFQSLKYRLILEGTPKGTAAAIMLGNMFCNQSELVFVVTADHLIEGQEYRNAVLRGKELAKEGYVAAIGIKPTENTSGYDYIIKDEEDVLGFVERQQFDSESDSYKNKEYLWNSGMYIYRVGDLINSVKNISPELYNTCRSAKRRTPAIRRGIRFSENVMKDIPTGSIEQIVFSKNSIVKVVEAEFGWKDVGNVSDLDGFGSVTHSDYVIKNNCEDVSVVNNAERQLVVTNDLNDVVVVNTEDAVYVSSKERAKDIKDIIKDNREKYESYFDYNRLSYREWGIHELLTWSEGYKVKKVTVFPGMSMNLHQHEMRSEHWAVVEGTATITLGQKTRDYHKFESVFVPIGMKHKVANKTDKNVVIIEIGIGEVVSERDIVKIYTDESSEGNYIATQDNPVIKLDPAFKDNLWGGTKLRTVFGKKCDYDIIAESWELSAHPDGPSRIADGRYKGMLFGDYLSIIGKESLGWKCQAQDRFPILIKFIDAKQALSVQIHPDDEYALENEGEYGKNEMWYVVDSEPGSYLYCGLKKNTDKEEIERRIADNTITDILNKIEVKKGDVVMVKAGTIHAIGAGIIICEIQQNSNCTYRMYDYDRRDKYGNPRELHVKKALDVVDTKAYVKDNTTEVMLEENEHYSLERLVQCKYFECLKYEIKDEVKIVADESSFVSLVFIEGSGTIEADDYKQEVPFKAGESFFVSSGKRSINIKGKGTCIVTHV
;
A
#
# COMPACT_ATOMS: atom_id res chain seq x y z
N MET A 1 -13.52 -7.70 1.09
CA MET A 1 -13.34 -8.90 0.20
C MET A 1 -11.88 -9.40 0.28
N LYS A 2 -11.47 -10.30 -0.62
CA LYS A 2 -10.04 -10.63 -0.88
C LYS A 2 -9.65 -10.25 -2.30
N CYS A 3 -8.42 -9.77 -2.48
CA CYS A 3 -7.88 -9.42 -3.80
C CYS A 3 -6.99 -10.55 -4.33
N LEU A 4 -7.20 -11.00 -5.56
CA LEU A 4 -6.33 -11.95 -6.27
C LEU A 4 -5.65 -11.21 -7.42
N ILE A 5 -4.38 -10.86 -7.23
CA ILE A 5 -3.59 -10.09 -8.20
C ILE A 5 -2.88 -11.06 -9.16
N LEU A 6 -3.16 -10.94 -10.45
CA LEU A 6 -2.46 -11.63 -11.52
C LEU A 6 -1.22 -10.82 -11.95
N ALA A 7 -0.06 -11.15 -11.38
CA ALA A 7 1.24 -10.52 -11.67
C ALA A 7 2.07 -11.39 -12.65
N GLY A 8 1.46 -11.73 -13.79
CA GLY A 8 1.97 -12.63 -14.83
C GLY A 8 2.86 -11.96 -15.89
N GLY A 9 2.77 -12.39 -17.15
CA GLY A 9 3.51 -11.79 -18.26
C GLY A 9 4.99 -12.18 -18.37
N SER A 10 5.64 -11.80 -19.48
CA SER A 10 7.03 -12.18 -19.80
C SER A 10 8.05 -11.06 -19.68
N GLY A 11 7.63 -9.78 -19.70
CA GLY A 11 8.51 -8.62 -19.53
C GLY A 11 9.17 -8.10 -20.81
N ASP A 12 8.73 -8.56 -21.99
CA ASP A 12 9.36 -8.20 -23.27
C ASP A 12 8.68 -6.99 -23.97
N SER A 13 7.45 -6.61 -23.60
CA SER A 13 6.62 -5.68 -24.41
C SER A 13 6.82 -4.18 -24.15
N LEU A 14 7.51 -3.81 -23.07
CA LEU A 14 7.94 -2.43 -22.81
C LEU A 14 9.47 -2.27 -22.92
N TRP A 15 10.18 -3.16 -23.61
CA TRP A 15 11.63 -3.01 -23.78
C TRP A 15 11.95 -1.70 -24.52
N PRO A 16 12.96 -0.90 -24.12
CA PRO A 16 14.00 -1.14 -23.13
C PRO A 16 13.67 -0.64 -21.71
N LEU A 17 12.41 -0.35 -21.37
CA LEU A 17 12.00 -0.14 -19.97
C LEU A 17 11.96 -1.49 -19.24
N SER A 18 11.23 -2.49 -19.78
CA SER A 18 11.09 -3.81 -19.16
C SER A 18 12.15 -4.83 -19.62
N ARG A 19 12.33 -5.90 -18.83
CA ARG A 19 13.20 -7.07 -19.11
C ARG A 19 12.54 -8.35 -18.62
N LYS A 20 12.98 -9.52 -19.09
CA LYS A 20 12.40 -10.82 -18.63
C LYS A 20 12.47 -11.02 -17.11
N ASN A 21 13.56 -10.58 -16.48
CA ASN A 21 13.76 -10.65 -15.02
C ASN A 21 13.27 -9.40 -14.26
N TYR A 22 12.74 -8.40 -14.97
CA TYR A 22 12.13 -7.17 -14.42
C TYR A 22 10.94 -6.75 -15.32
N PRO A 23 9.82 -7.50 -15.29
CA PRO A 23 8.67 -7.30 -16.20
C PRO A 23 7.78 -6.10 -15.80
N LYS A 24 6.90 -5.68 -16.74
CA LYS A 24 6.14 -4.41 -16.69
C LYS A 24 5.46 -4.13 -15.35
N GLN A 25 4.84 -5.12 -14.72
CA GLN A 25 4.08 -4.95 -13.48
C GLN A 25 4.90 -4.49 -12.27
N PHE A 26 6.22 -4.68 -12.28
CA PHE A 26 7.11 -4.25 -11.19
C PHE A 26 7.89 -2.97 -11.52
N MET A 27 7.67 -2.40 -12.70
CA MET A 27 8.28 -1.12 -13.09
C MET A 27 7.62 0.03 -12.36
N ASN A 28 8.43 0.94 -11.81
CA ASN A 28 7.94 2.21 -11.27
C ASN A 28 7.40 3.04 -12.43
N ILE A 29 6.09 3.25 -12.47
CA ILE A 29 5.41 3.87 -13.64
C ILE A 29 4.66 5.13 -13.25
N LYS A 30 3.97 5.15 -12.10
CA LYS A 30 3.23 6.32 -11.61
C LYS A 30 3.76 6.74 -10.24
N GLU A 31 4.13 8.02 -10.09
CA GLU A 31 4.47 8.64 -8.80
C GLU A 31 5.50 7.85 -7.95
N GLY A 32 6.48 7.22 -8.61
CA GLY A 32 7.50 6.39 -7.96
C GLY A 32 7.06 4.97 -7.56
N ARG A 33 5.77 4.64 -7.71
CA ARG A 33 5.16 3.35 -7.39
C ARG A 33 5.11 2.41 -8.60
N SER A 34 5.19 1.11 -8.37
CA SER A 34 5.03 0.10 -9.43
C SER A 34 3.57 -0.21 -9.75
N LEU A 35 3.26 -0.71 -10.96
CA LEU A 35 1.88 -1.10 -11.31
C LEU A 35 1.29 -2.17 -10.36
N LEU A 36 2.13 -3.06 -9.81
CA LEU A 36 1.75 -3.96 -8.71
C LEU A 36 1.35 -3.15 -7.47
N GLN A 37 2.17 -2.17 -7.06
CA GLN A 37 1.89 -1.35 -5.88
C GLN A 37 0.62 -0.53 -6.09
N GLU A 38 0.41 0.09 -7.26
CA GLU A 38 -0.85 0.75 -7.65
C GLU A 38 -2.05 -0.17 -7.47
N THR A 39 -1.94 -1.39 -8.02
CA THR A 39 -3.00 -2.40 -7.94
C THR A 39 -3.28 -2.83 -6.50
N VAL A 40 -2.28 -2.78 -5.60
CA VAL A 40 -2.49 -2.99 -4.16
C VAL A 40 -3.19 -1.80 -3.52
N VAL A 41 -2.64 -0.58 -3.60
CA VAL A 41 -3.19 0.58 -2.86
C VAL A 41 -4.64 0.87 -3.30
N ARG A 42 -4.91 0.83 -4.61
CA ARG A 42 -6.24 0.99 -5.23
C ARG A 42 -7.28 0.00 -4.71
N ASN A 43 -6.86 -1.12 -4.13
CA ASN A 43 -7.74 -2.19 -3.65
C ASN A 43 -7.77 -2.37 -2.13
N MET A 44 -6.93 -1.66 -1.37
CA MET A 44 -6.93 -1.72 0.11
C MET A 44 -8.28 -1.36 0.79
N PRO A 45 -9.11 -0.44 0.26
CA PRO A 45 -10.44 -0.16 0.81
C PRO A 45 -11.42 -1.33 0.63
N PHE A 46 -11.25 -2.15 -0.41
CA PHE A 46 -12.17 -3.25 -0.73
C PHE A 46 -11.68 -4.62 -0.24
N CYS A 47 -10.41 -4.75 0.17
CA CYS A 47 -9.77 -6.04 0.40
C CYS A 47 -8.85 -6.08 1.63
N ASP A 48 -9.02 -7.12 2.45
CA ASP A 48 -8.29 -7.32 3.71
C ASP A 48 -7.18 -8.38 3.63
N GLU A 49 -7.11 -9.08 2.50
CA GLU A 49 -6.07 -10.04 2.17
C GLU A 49 -5.80 -10.04 0.66
N PHE A 50 -4.51 -10.09 0.29
CA PHE A 50 -4.02 -10.07 -1.09
C PHE A 50 -3.36 -11.41 -1.46
N ILE A 51 -3.75 -12.00 -2.58
CA ILE A 51 -3.22 -13.26 -3.11
C ILE A 51 -2.55 -12.95 -4.44
N ILE A 52 -1.24 -12.77 -4.43
CA ILE A 52 -0.47 -12.39 -5.62
C ILE A 52 -0.02 -13.66 -6.32
N VAL A 53 -0.50 -13.90 -7.53
CA VAL A 53 -0.12 -15.04 -8.39
C VAL A 53 0.91 -14.58 -9.39
N THR A 54 2.07 -15.23 -9.41
CA THR A 54 3.21 -14.82 -10.24
C THR A 54 4.19 -15.98 -10.49
N LYS A 55 5.16 -15.81 -11.38
CA LYS A 55 6.22 -16.80 -11.59
C LYS A 55 7.13 -16.89 -10.37
N GLU A 56 7.68 -18.07 -10.09
CA GLU A 56 8.62 -18.27 -8.98
C GLU A 56 9.83 -17.33 -9.04
N SER A 57 10.34 -17.05 -10.24
CA SER A 57 11.44 -16.10 -10.49
C SER A 57 11.17 -14.69 -9.90
N TYR A 58 9.90 -14.29 -9.82
CA TYR A 58 9.49 -12.96 -9.37
C TYR A 58 9.17 -12.90 -7.86
N ARG A 59 9.35 -14.01 -7.12
CA ARG A 59 9.16 -14.06 -5.66
C ARG A 59 9.88 -12.92 -4.93
N ASN A 60 11.14 -12.65 -5.25
CA ASN A 60 11.96 -11.69 -4.49
C ASN A 60 11.56 -10.24 -4.76
N ILE A 61 11.24 -9.89 -6.01
CA ILE A 61 10.79 -8.54 -6.37
C ILE A 61 9.41 -8.23 -5.79
N VAL A 62 8.48 -9.20 -5.81
CA VAL A 62 7.18 -9.04 -5.13
C VAL A 62 7.36 -8.87 -3.62
N ASN A 63 8.14 -9.73 -2.94
CA ASN A 63 8.38 -9.53 -1.49
C ASN A 63 9.06 -8.18 -1.20
N GLY A 64 9.98 -7.73 -2.07
CA GLY A 64 10.63 -6.41 -1.95
C GLY A 64 9.66 -5.25 -2.05
N GLN A 65 8.80 -5.23 -3.09
CA GLN A 65 7.78 -4.18 -3.26
C GLN A 65 6.66 -4.26 -2.23
N MET A 66 6.35 -5.46 -1.71
CA MET A 66 5.38 -5.65 -0.64
C MET A 66 5.90 -5.32 0.77
N LYS A 67 7.22 -5.15 0.99
CA LYS A 67 7.76 -4.60 2.27
C LYS A 67 7.24 -3.19 2.54
N ALA A 68 6.86 -2.46 1.49
CA ALA A 68 6.37 -1.09 1.55
C ALA A 68 5.04 -0.95 2.33
N PHE A 69 4.25 -2.02 2.41
CA PHE A 69 2.94 -2.04 3.09
C PHE A 69 3.05 -2.61 4.51
N GLN A 70 2.75 -1.78 5.52
CA GLN A 70 2.70 -2.20 6.92
C GLN A 70 1.44 -3.04 7.19
N SER A 71 1.58 -4.08 8.03
CA SER A 71 0.51 -4.99 8.50
C SER A 71 -0.43 -5.62 7.46
N LEU A 72 -0.19 -5.41 6.17
CA LEU A 72 -1.02 -5.91 5.08
C LEU A 72 -0.89 -7.44 4.95
N LYS A 73 -2.01 -8.15 5.02
CA LYS A 73 -2.04 -9.61 4.84
C LYS A 73 -1.88 -9.94 3.37
N TYR A 74 -0.78 -10.59 3.00
CA TYR A 74 -0.60 -11.13 1.66
C TYR A 74 -0.03 -12.55 1.65
N ARG A 75 -0.39 -13.28 0.59
CA ARG A 75 0.11 -14.61 0.23
C ARG A 75 0.58 -14.61 -1.21
N LEU A 76 1.62 -15.38 -1.50
CA LEU A 76 2.17 -15.56 -2.84
C LEU A 76 1.84 -16.96 -3.37
N ILE A 77 1.25 -17.02 -4.56
CA ILE A 77 1.15 -18.24 -5.36
C ILE A 77 2.25 -18.17 -6.42
N LEU A 78 3.19 -19.11 -6.37
CA LEU A 78 4.39 -19.11 -7.21
C LEU A 78 4.31 -20.22 -8.24
N GLU A 79 4.06 -19.85 -9.49
CA GLU A 79 4.06 -20.73 -10.66
C GLU A 79 5.51 -21.05 -11.09
N GLY A 80 5.91 -22.32 -11.10
CA GLY A 80 7.16 -22.77 -11.73
C GLY A 80 7.10 -22.68 -13.26
N THR A 81 5.90 -22.82 -13.85
CA THR A 81 5.65 -22.66 -15.28
C THR A 81 4.32 -21.94 -15.45
N PRO A 82 4.23 -20.82 -16.20
CA PRO A 82 2.98 -20.09 -16.36
C PRO A 82 1.95 -20.91 -17.13
N LYS A 83 0.70 -20.93 -16.65
CA LYS A 83 -0.41 -21.67 -17.29
C LYS A 83 -1.63 -20.82 -17.70
N GLY A 84 -1.49 -19.50 -17.66
CA GLY A 84 -2.55 -18.56 -18.04
C GLY A 84 -3.53 -18.26 -16.90
N THR A 85 -4.47 -17.34 -17.14
CA THR A 85 -5.32 -16.78 -16.07
C THR A 85 -6.21 -17.84 -15.41
N ALA A 86 -6.68 -18.85 -16.16
CA ALA A 86 -7.52 -19.92 -15.62
C ALA A 86 -6.83 -20.72 -14.50
N ALA A 87 -5.58 -21.12 -14.73
CA ALA A 87 -4.78 -21.86 -13.76
C ALA A 87 -4.39 -20.97 -12.58
N ALA A 88 -3.95 -19.74 -12.84
CA ALA A 88 -3.57 -18.78 -11.81
C ALA A 88 -4.72 -18.46 -10.83
N ILE A 89 -5.90 -18.14 -11.38
CA ILE A 89 -7.13 -17.89 -10.62
C ILE A 89 -7.51 -19.14 -9.81
N MET A 90 -7.59 -20.32 -10.43
CA MET A 90 -7.98 -21.54 -9.71
C MET A 90 -6.99 -21.93 -8.60
N LEU A 91 -5.68 -21.78 -8.81
CA LEU A 91 -4.68 -22.06 -7.78
C LEU A 91 -4.74 -21.06 -6.61
N GLY A 92 -5.10 -19.80 -6.84
CA GLY A 92 -5.37 -18.84 -5.76
C GLY A 92 -6.63 -19.19 -4.95
N ASN A 93 -7.75 -19.42 -5.65
CA ASN A 93 -9.03 -19.80 -5.03
C ASN A 93 -8.96 -21.11 -4.22
N MET A 94 -8.07 -22.04 -4.61
CA MET A 94 -7.81 -23.27 -3.86
C MET A 94 -7.37 -23.02 -2.40
N PHE A 95 -6.90 -21.83 -2.02
CA PHE A 95 -6.57 -21.47 -0.63
C PHE A 95 -7.48 -20.40 -0.02
N CYS A 96 -8.70 -20.26 -0.54
CA CYS A 96 -9.77 -19.46 0.04
C CYS A 96 -10.87 -20.35 0.64
N ASN A 97 -11.71 -19.80 1.51
CA ASN A 97 -12.92 -20.48 1.99
C ASN A 97 -14.04 -20.30 0.96
N GLN A 98 -14.91 -21.30 0.78
CA GLN A 98 -15.93 -21.28 -0.28
C GLN A 98 -16.98 -20.16 -0.13
N SER A 99 -17.16 -19.63 1.08
CA SER A 99 -18.05 -18.49 1.36
C SER A 99 -17.42 -17.12 1.07
N GLU A 100 -16.11 -17.03 0.89
CA GLU A 100 -15.40 -15.76 0.67
C GLU A 100 -15.71 -15.20 -0.73
N LEU A 101 -15.78 -13.86 -0.82
CA LEU A 101 -15.76 -13.14 -2.09
C LEU A 101 -14.30 -12.80 -2.48
N VAL A 102 -13.96 -13.04 -3.74
CA VAL A 102 -12.65 -12.71 -4.32
C VAL A 102 -12.86 -11.75 -5.48
N PHE A 103 -12.06 -10.68 -5.49
CA PHE A 103 -11.88 -9.77 -6.61
C PHE A 103 -10.56 -10.10 -7.33
N VAL A 104 -10.64 -10.61 -8.55
CA VAL A 104 -9.49 -10.80 -9.45
C VAL A 104 -9.20 -9.48 -10.16
N VAL A 105 -7.93 -9.09 -10.14
CA VAL A 105 -7.39 -7.95 -10.90
C VAL A 105 -6.03 -8.34 -11.48
N THR A 106 -5.59 -7.68 -12.54
CA THR A 106 -4.21 -7.82 -13.06
C THR A 106 -3.29 -6.75 -12.47
N ALA A 107 -1.98 -7.01 -12.47
CA ALA A 107 -0.97 -6.11 -11.91
C ALA A 107 -0.44 -5.05 -12.90
N ASP A 108 -1.09 -4.88 -14.05
CA ASP A 108 -0.59 -4.13 -15.20
C ASP A 108 -1.61 -3.17 -15.83
N HIS A 109 -2.71 -2.89 -15.12
CA HIS A 109 -3.71 -1.87 -15.50
C HIS A 109 -3.48 -0.53 -14.78
N LEU A 110 -3.30 0.53 -15.57
CA LEU A 110 -3.50 1.92 -15.13
C LEU A 110 -5.02 2.17 -15.03
N ILE A 111 -5.45 2.73 -13.90
CA ILE A 111 -6.86 3.03 -13.62
C ILE A 111 -6.95 4.36 -12.88
N GLU A 112 -7.84 5.24 -13.33
CA GLU A 112 -8.13 6.57 -12.80
C GLU A 112 -9.64 6.86 -12.85
N GLY A 113 -10.13 7.72 -11.94
CA GLY A 113 -11.57 7.97 -11.75
C GLY A 113 -12.10 7.36 -10.45
N GLN A 114 -13.16 7.97 -9.89
CA GLN A 114 -13.82 7.49 -8.66
C GLN A 114 -14.82 6.38 -8.95
N GLU A 115 -15.28 6.29 -10.19
CA GLU A 115 -16.30 5.37 -10.71
C GLU A 115 -15.86 3.91 -10.63
N TYR A 116 -14.55 3.65 -10.56
CA TYR A 116 -13.97 2.34 -10.21
C TYR A 116 -14.56 1.78 -8.91
N ARG A 117 -14.75 2.64 -7.88
CA ARG A 117 -15.38 2.26 -6.61
C ARG A 117 -16.78 1.68 -6.82
N ASN A 118 -17.56 2.34 -7.67
CA ASN A 118 -18.96 1.99 -7.91
C ASN A 118 -19.06 0.68 -8.71
N ALA A 119 -18.18 0.47 -9.69
CA ALA A 119 -18.08 -0.79 -10.44
C ALA A 119 -17.70 -1.98 -9.53
N VAL A 120 -16.76 -1.79 -8.60
CA VAL A 120 -16.36 -2.82 -7.62
C VAL A 120 -17.50 -3.14 -6.65
N LEU A 121 -18.24 -2.13 -6.17
CA LEU A 121 -19.40 -2.34 -5.29
C LEU A 121 -20.54 -3.06 -6.02
N ARG A 122 -20.89 -2.68 -7.26
CA ARG A 122 -21.93 -3.39 -8.04
C ARG A 122 -21.52 -4.83 -8.39
N GLY A 123 -20.26 -5.08 -8.72
CA GLY A 123 -19.77 -6.43 -8.96
C GLY A 123 -19.77 -7.32 -7.71
N LYS A 124 -19.52 -6.71 -6.53
CA LYS A 124 -19.69 -7.35 -5.21
C LYS A 124 -21.15 -7.73 -4.94
N GLU A 125 -22.13 -6.91 -5.30
CA GLU A 125 -23.57 -7.24 -5.16
C GLU A 125 -23.95 -8.49 -5.96
N LEU A 126 -23.65 -8.51 -7.26
CA LEU A 126 -23.89 -9.67 -8.12
C LEU A 126 -23.17 -10.93 -7.62
N ALA A 127 -21.98 -10.79 -7.02
CA ALA A 127 -21.28 -11.89 -6.36
C ALA A 127 -21.90 -12.31 -5.00
N LYS A 128 -22.62 -11.44 -4.29
CA LYS A 128 -23.47 -11.83 -3.13
C LYS A 128 -24.64 -12.69 -3.60
N GLU A 129 -25.20 -12.42 -4.78
CA GLU A 129 -26.33 -13.15 -5.39
C GLU A 129 -25.92 -14.52 -5.97
N GLY A 130 -24.63 -14.74 -6.27
CA GLY A 130 -24.07 -16.01 -6.75
C GLY A 130 -23.57 -15.99 -8.19
N TYR A 131 -23.57 -14.82 -8.84
CA TYR A 131 -22.99 -14.62 -10.17
C TYR A 131 -21.47 -14.46 -10.13
N VAL A 132 -20.84 -14.54 -11.31
CA VAL A 132 -19.50 -14.03 -11.58
C VAL A 132 -19.66 -12.69 -12.30
N ALA A 133 -19.32 -11.59 -11.63
CA ALA A 133 -19.36 -10.27 -12.22
C ALA A 133 -18.02 -9.92 -12.89
N ALA A 134 -18.00 -9.85 -14.22
CA ALA A 134 -16.94 -9.20 -14.98
C ALA A 134 -17.11 -7.67 -14.90
N ILE A 135 -16.01 -6.92 -14.91
CA ILE A 135 -16.06 -5.46 -15.13
C ILE A 135 -15.78 -5.21 -16.62
N GLY A 136 -16.72 -4.58 -17.33
CA GLY A 136 -16.58 -4.21 -18.73
C GLY A 136 -16.43 -2.71 -18.90
N ILE A 137 -15.40 -2.25 -19.59
CA ILE A 137 -15.17 -0.82 -19.82
C ILE A 137 -15.91 -0.38 -21.08
N LYS A 138 -16.59 0.76 -21.01
CA LYS A 138 -17.25 1.35 -22.19
C LYS A 138 -16.20 1.79 -23.23
N PRO A 139 -16.28 1.36 -24.50
CA PRO A 139 -15.35 1.81 -25.53
C PRO A 139 -15.51 3.31 -25.81
N THR A 140 -14.46 4.10 -25.52
CA THR A 140 -14.45 5.56 -25.71
C THR A 140 -13.94 5.98 -27.10
N GLU A 141 -13.20 5.10 -27.78
CA GLU A 141 -12.62 5.31 -29.10
C GLU A 141 -12.63 3.99 -29.90
N ASN A 142 -12.36 4.05 -31.20
CA ASN A 142 -11.99 2.86 -32.00
C ASN A 142 -10.55 2.40 -31.71
N THR A 143 -10.12 2.41 -30.45
CA THR A 143 -8.80 1.92 -30.02
C THR A 143 -8.78 0.40 -30.10
N SER A 144 -8.09 -0.13 -31.10
CA SER A 144 -8.06 -1.57 -31.42
C SER A 144 -7.30 -2.46 -30.41
N GLY A 145 -7.11 -2.02 -29.16
CA GLY A 145 -6.20 -2.68 -28.21
C GLY A 145 -6.70 -4.00 -27.63
N TYR A 146 -8.01 -4.18 -27.48
CA TYR A 146 -8.58 -5.02 -26.41
C TYR A 146 -9.58 -6.07 -26.90
N ASP A 147 -9.69 -7.16 -26.14
CA ASP A 147 -10.74 -8.17 -26.32
C ASP A 147 -12.10 -7.65 -25.81
N TYR A 148 -13.18 -8.25 -26.29
CA TYR A 148 -14.55 -7.76 -26.09
C TYR A 148 -15.41 -8.71 -25.26
N ILE A 149 -16.24 -8.14 -24.38
CA ILE A 149 -17.41 -8.79 -23.77
C ILE A 149 -18.62 -8.43 -24.62
N ILE A 150 -19.35 -9.41 -25.12
CA ILE A 150 -20.64 -9.23 -25.80
C ILE A 150 -21.75 -9.45 -24.76
N LYS A 151 -22.70 -8.51 -24.66
CA LYS A 151 -23.73 -8.52 -23.59
C LYS A 151 -25.16 -8.36 -24.12
N ASP A 152 -26.11 -8.69 -23.25
CA ASP A 152 -27.52 -8.30 -23.31
C ASP A 152 -27.94 -7.84 -21.90
N GLU A 153 -28.30 -6.56 -21.74
CA GLU A 153 -28.40 -5.88 -20.44
C GLU A 153 -27.16 -6.09 -19.52
N GLU A 154 -27.27 -6.95 -18.50
CA GLU A 154 -26.17 -7.38 -17.61
C GLU A 154 -25.59 -8.77 -17.96
N ASP A 155 -26.26 -9.59 -18.79
CA ASP A 155 -25.88 -10.98 -19.03
C ASP A 155 -24.81 -11.09 -20.14
N VAL A 156 -23.77 -11.90 -19.91
CA VAL A 156 -22.67 -12.06 -20.88
C VAL A 156 -22.99 -13.15 -21.90
N LEU A 157 -23.21 -12.73 -23.15
CA LEU A 157 -23.43 -13.61 -24.30
C LEU A 157 -22.14 -14.30 -24.78
N GLY A 158 -20.98 -13.69 -24.52
CA GLY A 158 -19.69 -14.29 -24.83
C GLY A 158 -18.49 -13.35 -24.71
N PHE A 159 -17.30 -13.90 -24.87
CA PHE A 159 -16.03 -13.19 -24.95
C PHE A 159 -15.47 -13.39 -26.36
N VAL A 160 -14.98 -12.32 -26.99
CA VAL A 160 -14.48 -12.33 -28.38
C VAL A 160 -13.11 -11.68 -28.43
N GLU A 161 -12.13 -12.41 -28.99
CA GLU A 161 -10.78 -11.88 -29.16
C GLU A 161 -10.75 -10.76 -30.21
N ARG A 162 -9.92 -9.74 -29.97
CA ARG A 162 -9.78 -8.55 -30.85
C ARG A 162 -9.65 -8.91 -32.34
N GLN A 163 -8.84 -9.91 -32.67
CA GLN A 163 -8.60 -10.34 -34.06
C GLN A 163 -9.86 -10.97 -34.70
N GLN A 164 -10.70 -11.65 -33.92
CA GLN A 164 -11.98 -12.16 -34.40
C GLN A 164 -12.97 -11.01 -34.58
N PHE A 165 -13.08 -10.10 -33.60
CA PHE A 165 -14.00 -8.96 -33.68
C PHE A 165 -13.70 -8.05 -34.89
N ASP A 166 -12.42 -7.75 -35.15
CA ASP A 166 -11.99 -7.00 -36.33
C ASP A 166 -12.41 -7.70 -37.64
N SER A 167 -12.27 -9.04 -37.72
CA SER A 167 -12.52 -9.82 -38.94
C SER A 167 -14.00 -10.19 -39.18
N GLU A 168 -14.81 -10.27 -38.12
CA GLU A 168 -16.23 -10.64 -38.16
C GLU A 168 -17.17 -9.46 -37.82
N SER A 169 -16.67 -8.22 -37.85
CA SER A 169 -17.33 -6.98 -37.34
C SER A 169 -18.80 -6.78 -37.72
N ASP A 170 -19.24 -7.12 -38.95
CA ASP A 170 -20.66 -7.07 -39.34
C ASP A 170 -21.57 -8.00 -38.49
N SER A 171 -21.03 -9.06 -37.90
CA SER A 171 -21.73 -10.01 -37.00
C SER A 171 -21.94 -9.48 -35.57
N TYR A 172 -21.28 -8.37 -35.23
CA TYR A 172 -21.35 -7.72 -33.91
C TYR A 172 -22.03 -6.34 -33.96
N LYS A 173 -22.20 -5.78 -35.17
CA LYS A 173 -22.75 -4.44 -35.49
C LYS A 173 -24.07 -4.05 -34.80
N ASN A 174 -24.88 -5.03 -34.40
CA ASN A 174 -26.19 -4.86 -33.75
C ASN A 174 -26.23 -5.41 -32.32
N LYS A 175 -25.08 -5.64 -31.67
CA LYS A 175 -24.97 -6.15 -30.30
C LYS A 175 -24.30 -5.12 -29.40
N GLU A 176 -24.65 -5.10 -28.12
CA GLU A 176 -23.89 -4.32 -27.15
C GLU A 176 -22.57 -5.03 -26.81
N TYR A 177 -21.49 -4.24 -26.71
CA TYR A 177 -20.17 -4.75 -26.38
C TYR A 177 -19.39 -3.77 -25.50
N LEU A 178 -18.52 -4.32 -24.65
CA LEU A 178 -17.61 -3.61 -23.75
C LEU A 178 -16.21 -4.18 -23.92
N TRP A 179 -15.16 -3.41 -23.59
CA TRP A 179 -13.82 -3.99 -23.48
C TRP A 179 -13.73 -4.89 -22.25
N ASN A 180 -13.15 -6.08 -22.42
CA ASN A 180 -12.88 -6.99 -21.32
C ASN A 180 -11.74 -6.43 -20.45
N SER A 181 -12.06 -5.94 -19.25
CA SER A 181 -11.04 -5.44 -18.34
C SER A 181 -10.24 -6.53 -17.62
N GLY A 182 -10.54 -7.82 -17.83
CA GLY A 182 -9.88 -8.93 -17.14
C GLY A 182 -10.09 -8.97 -15.62
N MET A 183 -10.97 -8.11 -15.09
CA MET A 183 -11.28 -7.99 -13.66
C MET A 183 -12.62 -8.67 -13.34
N TYR A 184 -12.64 -9.50 -12.29
CA TYR A 184 -13.78 -10.37 -11.96
C TYR A 184 -14.06 -10.43 -10.46
N ILE A 185 -15.31 -10.26 -10.04
CA ILE A 185 -15.76 -10.42 -8.65
C ILE A 185 -16.73 -11.61 -8.56
N TYR A 186 -16.48 -12.53 -7.65
CA TYR A 186 -17.29 -13.74 -7.48
C TYR A 186 -17.14 -14.34 -6.08
N ARG A 187 -18.06 -15.24 -5.70
CA ARG A 187 -17.88 -16.11 -4.53
C ARG A 187 -17.05 -17.35 -4.88
N VAL A 188 -16.08 -17.69 -4.04
CA VAL A 188 -15.13 -18.79 -4.25
C VAL A 188 -15.82 -20.13 -4.55
N GLY A 189 -16.90 -20.45 -3.81
CA GLY A 189 -17.67 -21.67 -4.02
C GLY A 189 -18.34 -21.74 -5.40
N ASP A 190 -18.90 -20.63 -5.87
CA ASP A 190 -19.71 -20.57 -7.08
C ASP A 190 -18.82 -20.62 -8.34
N LEU A 191 -17.65 -19.97 -8.29
CA LEU A 191 -16.60 -20.19 -9.29
C LEU A 191 -16.10 -21.64 -9.29
N ILE A 192 -15.73 -22.20 -8.12
CA ILE A 192 -15.18 -23.56 -8.05
C ILE A 192 -16.20 -24.60 -8.58
N ASN A 193 -17.49 -24.42 -8.30
CA ASN A 193 -18.56 -25.25 -8.86
C ASN A 193 -18.69 -25.08 -10.38
N SER A 194 -18.62 -23.84 -10.88
CA SER A 194 -18.62 -23.55 -12.32
C SER A 194 -17.45 -24.24 -13.04
N VAL A 195 -16.21 -24.08 -12.55
CA VAL A 195 -15.04 -24.73 -13.15
C VAL A 195 -15.13 -26.25 -13.06
N LYS A 196 -15.60 -26.81 -11.94
CA LYS A 196 -15.80 -28.25 -11.77
C LYS A 196 -16.78 -28.83 -12.80
N ASN A 197 -17.80 -28.08 -13.20
CA ASN A 197 -18.81 -28.52 -14.16
C ASN A 197 -18.34 -28.34 -15.62
N ILE A 198 -17.70 -27.20 -15.94
CA ILE A 198 -17.33 -26.81 -17.31
C ILE A 198 -15.95 -27.36 -17.71
N SER A 199 -14.98 -27.36 -16.79
CA SER A 199 -13.65 -27.96 -16.99
C SER A 199 -13.27 -28.84 -15.79
N PRO A 200 -13.83 -30.08 -15.71
CA PRO A 200 -13.48 -31.05 -14.68
C PRO A 200 -11.96 -31.34 -14.63
N GLU A 201 -11.26 -31.20 -15.76
CA GLU A 201 -9.82 -31.34 -15.87
C GLU A 201 -9.07 -30.25 -15.10
N LEU A 202 -9.36 -28.97 -15.35
CA LEU A 202 -8.75 -27.84 -14.63
C LEU A 202 -9.04 -27.92 -13.12
N TYR A 203 -10.28 -28.25 -12.75
CA TYR A 203 -10.64 -28.46 -11.34
C TYR A 203 -9.83 -29.59 -10.69
N ASN A 204 -9.75 -30.77 -11.31
CA ASN A 204 -9.08 -31.93 -10.73
C ASN A 204 -7.55 -31.78 -10.70
N THR A 205 -6.96 -31.12 -11.69
CA THR A 205 -5.51 -30.85 -11.75
C THR A 205 -5.10 -29.82 -10.70
N CYS A 206 -5.77 -28.66 -10.62
CA CYS A 206 -5.53 -27.67 -9.56
C CYS A 206 -5.81 -28.23 -8.14
N ARG A 207 -6.85 -29.05 -7.97
CA ARG A 207 -7.13 -29.75 -6.69
C ARG A 207 -6.03 -30.75 -6.33
N SER A 208 -5.47 -31.45 -7.31
CA SER A 208 -4.35 -32.38 -7.11
C SER A 208 -3.06 -31.64 -6.80
N ALA A 209 -2.81 -30.51 -7.45
CA ALA A 209 -1.71 -29.60 -7.12
C ALA A 209 -1.80 -29.13 -5.67
N LYS A 210 -2.95 -28.61 -5.22
CA LYS A 210 -3.18 -28.22 -3.81
C LYS A 210 -2.82 -29.33 -2.82
N ARG A 211 -3.16 -30.59 -3.13
CA ARG A 211 -2.86 -31.76 -2.27
C ARG A 211 -1.38 -32.18 -2.26
N ARG A 212 -0.60 -31.82 -3.29
CA ARG A 212 0.83 -32.14 -3.43
C ARG A 212 1.73 -31.05 -2.83
N THR A 213 1.25 -29.80 -2.72
CA THR A 213 2.04 -28.65 -2.26
C THR A 213 1.77 -28.30 -0.78
N PRO A 214 2.76 -28.40 0.12
CA PRO A 214 2.64 -27.86 1.47
C PRO A 214 2.66 -26.32 1.45
N ALA A 215 1.76 -25.67 2.18
CA ALA A 215 1.80 -24.22 2.38
C ALA A 215 2.83 -23.88 3.47
N ILE A 216 3.90 -23.17 3.11
CA ILE A 216 5.04 -22.88 4.00
C ILE A 216 5.27 -21.36 4.06
N ARG A 217 5.11 -20.76 5.25
CA ARG A 217 5.14 -19.30 5.45
C ARG A 217 4.10 -18.60 4.54
N ARG A 218 4.39 -17.39 4.03
CA ARG A 218 3.51 -16.62 3.13
C ARG A 218 3.55 -17.08 1.65
N GLY A 219 4.28 -18.14 1.30
CA GLY A 219 4.53 -18.53 -0.09
C GLY A 219 4.15 -19.99 -0.41
N ILE A 220 3.42 -20.20 -1.50
CA ILE A 220 2.96 -21.50 -1.96
C ILE A 220 3.58 -21.75 -3.34
N ARG A 221 4.54 -22.68 -3.41
CA ARG A 221 5.29 -23.00 -4.63
C ARG A 221 4.68 -24.19 -5.37
N PHE A 222 4.22 -23.96 -6.59
CA PHE A 222 3.87 -25.03 -7.53
C PHE A 222 5.03 -25.24 -8.49
N SER A 223 5.81 -26.30 -8.28
CA SER A 223 6.96 -26.62 -9.15
C SER A 223 6.50 -26.98 -10.57
N GLU A 224 7.39 -26.88 -11.54
CA GLU A 224 7.15 -27.24 -12.96
C GLU A 224 6.53 -28.64 -13.09
N ASN A 225 7.01 -29.60 -12.30
CA ASN A 225 6.49 -30.97 -12.24
C ASN A 225 5.05 -31.10 -11.74
N VAL A 226 4.50 -30.08 -11.08
CA VAL A 226 3.09 -29.99 -10.67
C VAL A 226 2.30 -29.12 -11.66
N MET A 227 2.89 -28.04 -12.17
CA MET A 227 2.26 -27.14 -13.14
C MET A 227 2.04 -27.79 -14.51
N LYS A 228 2.95 -28.67 -14.97
CA LYS A 228 2.89 -29.29 -16.30
C LYS A 228 1.54 -29.97 -16.58
N ASP A 229 0.98 -30.65 -15.56
CA ASP A 229 -0.26 -31.44 -15.61
C ASP A 229 -1.53 -30.56 -15.70
N ILE A 230 -1.43 -29.23 -15.48
CA ILE A 230 -2.57 -28.31 -15.45
C ILE A 230 -2.85 -27.77 -16.88
N PRO A 231 -4.12 -27.65 -17.34
CA PRO A 231 -4.44 -27.02 -18.62
C PRO A 231 -3.89 -25.59 -18.76
N THR A 232 -3.57 -25.18 -19.99
CA THR A 232 -3.10 -23.83 -20.33
C THR A 232 -4.22 -23.03 -21.00
N GLY A 233 -4.50 -21.81 -20.54
CA GLY A 233 -5.43 -20.89 -21.24
C GLY A 233 -6.00 -19.78 -20.36
N SER A 234 -6.88 -18.96 -20.94
CA SER A 234 -7.57 -17.90 -20.21
C SER A 234 -8.82 -18.44 -19.48
N ILE A 235 -9.23 -17.78 -18.38
CA ILE A 235 -10.45 -18.17 -17.63
C ILE A 235 -11.71 -17.94 -18.50
N GLU A 236 -11.64 -16.95 -19.38
CA GLU A 236 -12.61 -16.59 -20.39
C GLU A 236 -12.85 -17.72 -21.39
N GLN A 237 -11.78 -18.19 -22.05
CA GLN A 237 -11.83 -19.29 -23.01
C GLN A 237 -12.20 -20.62 -22.35
N ILE A 238 -11.64 -20.94 -21.17
CA ILE A 238 -11.83 -22.26 -20.56
C ILE A 238 -13.19 -22.36 -19.83
N VAL A 239 -13.65 -21.29 -19.19
CA VAL A 239 -14.81 -21.29 -18.28
C VAL A 239 -15.89 -20.29 -18.69
N PHE A 240 -15.60 -18.99 -18.68
CA PHE A 240 -16.67 -17.97 -18.69
C PHE A 240 -17.46 -17.91 -20.00
N SER A 241 -16.82 -18.11 -21.15
CA SER A 241 -17.48 -18.27 -22.47
C SER A 241 -18.47 -19.43 -22.56
N LYS A 242 -18.54 -20.30 -21.55
CA LYS A 242 -19.42 -21.48 -21.47
C LYS A 242 -20.29 -21.47 -20.21
N ASN A 243 -20.38 -20.35 -19.49
CA ASN A 243 -20.95 -20.26 -18.16
C ASN A 243 -22.08 -19.24 -18.06
N SER A 244 -23.31 -19.70 -17.83
CA SER A 244 -24.51 -18.85 -17.75
C SER A 244 -24.67 -18.08 -16.44
N ILE A 245 -23.71 -18.14 -15.50
CA ILE A 245 -23.70 -17.30 -14.30
C ILE A 245 -22.81 -16.06 -14.42
N VAL A 246 -22.31 -15.75 -15.62
CA VAL A 246 -21.41 -14.62 -15.86
C VAL A 246 -22.23 -13.38 -16.26
N LYS A 247 -22.15 -12.35 -15.43
CA LYS A 247 -22.72 -11.03 -15.68
C LYS A 247 -21.61 -10.00 -15.89
N VAL A 248 -21.94 -8.86 -16.48
CA VAL A 248 -21.03 -7.73 -16.67
C VAL A 248 -21.57 -6.48 -15.97
N VAL A 249 -20.67 -5.79 -15.26
CA VAL A 249 -20.86 -4.45 -14.75
C VAL A 249 -20.25 -3.50 -15.76
N GLU A 250 -21.08 -2.70 -16.43
CA GLU A 250 -20.63 -1.62 -17.30
C GLU A 250 -20.00 -0.49 -16.47
N ALA A 251 -18.83 -0.02 -16.89
CA ALA A 251 -18.07 0.99 -16.15
C ALA A 251 -17.47 2.06 -17.05
N GLU A 252 -17.52 3.30 -16.56
CA GLU A 252 -17.00 4.52 -17.20
C GLU A 252 -15.93 5.13 -16.28
N PHE A 253 -14.71 4.59 -16.32
CA PHE A 253 -13.53 5.16 -15.67
C PHE A 253 -12.33 5.10 -16.62
N GLY A 254 -11.30 5.92 -16.36
CA GLY A 254 -10.06 5.88 -17.14
C GLY A 254 -9.36 4.54 -16.91
N TRP A 255 -9.29 3.69 -17.93
CA TRP A 255 -8.69 2.36 -17.85
C TRP A 255 -7.76 2.12 -19.03
N LYS A 256 -6.64 1.43 -18.77
CA LYS A 256 -5.64 1.09 -19.78
C LYS A 256 -4.86 -0.15 -19.37
N ASP A 257 -4.93 -1.24 -20.15
CA ASP A 257 -3.85 -2.24 -20.14
C ASP A 257 -2.62 -1.65 -20.84
N VAL A 258 -1.50 -1.68 -20.12
CA VAL A 258 -0.19 -1.20 -20.58
C VAL A 258 0.44 -2.28 -21.46
N GLY A 259 -0.04 -2.41 -22.70
CA GLY A 259 0.43 -3.42 -23.65
C GLY A 259 1.85 -3.13 -24.17
N ASN A 260 2.08 -1.88 -24.59
CA ASN A 260 3.28 -1.38 -25.26
C ASN A 260 3.65 0.02 -24.73
N VAL A 261 4.78 0.61 -25.19
CA VAL A 261 5.27 1.88 -24.63
C VAL A 261 4.40 3.10 -24.97
N SER A 262 3.65 3.10 -26.09
CA SER A 262 2.68 4.18 -26.35
C SER A 262 1.44 4.14 -25.44
N ASP A 263 1.25 3.06 -24.67
CA ASP A 263 0.17 2.97 -23.68
C ASP A 263 0.49 3.72 -22.37
N LEU A 264 1.70 4.29 -22.24
CA LEU A 264 2.12 5.11 -21.08
C LEU A 264 1.80 6.61 -21.25
N ASP A 265 1.58 7.07 -22.48
CA ASP A 265 1.24 8.46 -22.78
C ASP A 265 -0.10 8.86 -22.14
N GLY A 266 -0.20 10.10 -21.64
CA GLY A 266 -1.44 10.67 -21.09
C GLY A 266 -1.73 10.35 -19.62
N PHE A 267 -1.34 9.18 -19.10
CA PHE A 267 -1.67 8.74 -17.72
C PHE A 267 -0.78 9.33 -16.60
N GLY A 268 -0.21 10.52 -16.81
CA GLY A 268 0.73 11.15 -15.87
C GLY A 268 1.94 10.26 -15.51
N SER A 269 2.31 9.33 -16.39
CA SER A 269 3.20 8.21 -16.10
C SER A 269 4.51 8.28 -16.91
N VAL A 270 5.63 7.94 -16.28
CA VAL A 270 7.00 7.85 -16.87
C VAL A 270 7.48 9.04 -17.71
N THR A 271 6.89 10.23 -17.59
CA THR A 271 7.50 11.46 -18.12
C THR A 271 8.36 12.15 -17.06
N HIS A 272 9.59 11.67 -16.88
CA HIS A 272 10.67 12.59 -16.54
C HIS A 272 10.84 13.51 -17.75
N SER A 273 10.21 14.68 -17.72
CA SER A 273 10.27 15.68 -18.79
C SER A 273 11.65 16.33 -18.91
N ASP A 274 12.46 16.19 -17.87
CA ASP A 274 13.85 16.63 -17.85
C ASP A 274 14.65 15.91 -18.93
N TYR A 275 15.48 16.68 -19.64
CA TYR A 275 16.30 16.19 -20.75
C TYR A 275 15.53 15.57 -21.94
N VAL A 276 14.32 16.08 -22.24
CA VAL A 276 13.62 15.82 -23.51
C VAL A 276 13.38 17.13 -24.26
N ILE A 277 13.73 17.17 -25.55
CA ILE A 277 13.42 18.27 -26.47
C ILE A 277 12.68 17.70 -27.69
N LYS A 278 11.53 18.26 -28.02
CA LYS A 278 10.79 17.97 -29.26
C LYS A 278 10.70 19.25 -30.10
N ASN A 279 11.20 19.23 -31.33
CA ASN A 279 11.18 20.36 -32.25
C ASN A 279 10.48 19.98 -33.56
N ASN A 280 9.42 20.69 -33.96
CA ASN A 280 8.62 20.37 -35.15
C ASN A 280 8.15 18.90 -35.21
N CYS A 281 7.77 18.30 -34.08
CA CYS A 281 7.31 16.91 -34.01
C CYS A 281 5.79 16.83 -33.93
N GLU A 282 5.19 15.87 -34.63
CA GLU A 282 3.75 15.55 -34.59
C GLU A 282 3.55 14.11 -34.10
N ASP A 283 2.63 13.89 -33.16
CA ASP A 283 2.39 12.59 -32.51
C ASP A 283 3.64 11.79 -32.03
N VAL A 284 4.72 12.49 -31.64
CA VAL A 284 5.95 11.83 -31.14
C VAL A 284 5.92 11.63 -29.63
N SER A 285 6.05 10.39 -29.19
CA SER A 285 6.18 9.99 -27.78
C SER A 285 7.64 9.76 -27.42
N VAL A 286 8.07 10.26 -26.26
CA VAL A 286 9.46 10.13 -25.78
C VAL A 286 9.46 9.78 -24.31
N VAL A 287 9.95 8.59 -23.96
CA VAL A 287 10.15 8.16 -22.58
C VAL A 287 11.66 8.10 -22.32
N ASN A 288 12.18 9.09 -21.59
CA ASN A 288 13.58 9.15 -21.18
C ASN A 288 13.70 8.66 -19.72
N ASN A 289 14.31 7.48 -19.55
CA ASN A 289 14.60 6.88 -18.25
C ASN A 289 16.13 6.66 -18.12
N ALA A 290 16.89 7.67 -18.53
CA ALA A 290 18.33 7.81 -18.33
C ALA A 290 18.61 9.16 -17.65
N GLU A 291 19.28 9.14 -16.50
CA GLU A 291 19.51 10.32 -15.67
C GLU A 291 20.46 11.34 -16.32
N ARG A 292 21.26 10.91 -17.29
CA ARG A 292 22.41 11.68 -17.83
C ARG A 292 22.39 11.87 -19.34
N GLN A 293 21.24 11.66 -19.99
CA GLN A 293 21.12 11.67 -21.44
C GLN A 293 20.01 12.62 -21.92
N LEU A 294 20.34 13.46 -22.90
CA LEU A 294 19.40 14.40 -23.53
C LEU A 294 18.85 13.81 -24.84
N VAL A 295 17.55 13.53 -24.86
CA VAL A 295 16.85 13.04 -26.06
C VAL A 295 16.29 14.24 -26.83
N VAL A 296 16.75 14.42 -28.07
CA VAL A 296 16.26 15.47 -28.98
C VAL A 296 15.59 14.83 -30.18
N THR A 297 14.28 15.03 -30.33
CA THR A 297 13.54 14.67 -31.56
C THR A 297 13.29 15.92 -32.39
N ASN A 298 13.53 15.83 -33.70
CA ASN A 298 13.38 16.96 -34.62
C ASN A 298 12.74 16.49 -35.94
N ASP A 299 11.64 17.11 -36.36
CA ASP A 299 10.99 16.86 -37.66
C ASP A 299 10.60 15.38 -37.85
N LEU A 300 9.90 14.83 -36.85
CA LEU A 300 9.45 13.44 -36.77
C LEU A 300 7.92 13.37 -36.62
N ASN A 301 7.30 12.34 -37.21
CA ASN A 301 5.86 12.06 -37.17
C ASN A 301 5.62 10.56 -36.95
N ASP A 302 4.62 10.19 -36.13
CA ASP A 302 4.36 8.81 -35.65
C ASP A 302 5.65 8.09 -35.21
N VAL A 303 6.22 8.50 -34.08
CA VAL A 303 7.41 7.86 -33.49
C VAL A 303 7.26 7.70 -31.98
N VAL A 304 7.61 6.52 -31.46
CA VAL A 304 7.93 6.31 -30.05
C VAL A 304 9.45 6.16 -29.89
N VAL A 305 10.03 6.96 -29.01
CA VAL A 305 11.45 6.91 -28.61
C VAL A 305 11.52 6.53 -27.13
N VAL A 306 12.35 5.55 -26.80
CA VAL A 306 12.44 4.97 -25.46
C VAL A 306 13.90 4.78 -25.10
N ASN A 307 14.36 5.48 -24.06
CA ASN A 307 15.78 5.62 -23.73
C ASN A 307 16.09 5.15 -22.30
N THR A 308 17.04 4.23 -22.14
CA THR A 308 17.62 3.82 -20.84
C THR A 308 19.14 3.87 -20.87
N GLU A 309 19.78 3.83 -19.70
CA GLU A 309 21.25 3.89 -19.55
C GLU A 309 22.03 2.72 -20.20
N ASP A 310 21.35 1.76 -20.82
CA ASP A 310 21.93 0.59 -21.51
C ASP A 310 21.39 0.36 -22.94
N ALA A 311 20.25 0.95 -23.32
CA ALA A 311 19.59 0.67 -24.59
C ALA A 311 18.65 1.79 -25.04
N VAL A 312 18.49 1.91 -26.36
CA VAL A 312 17.55 2.84 -26.99
C VAL A 312 16.66 2.06 -27.96
N TYR A 313 15.37 2.36 -27.97
CA TYR A 313 14.41 1.86 -28.95
C TYR A 313 13.72 3.03 -29.64
N VAL A 314 13.58 2.90 -30.95
CA VAL A 314 12.89 3.86 -31.82
C VAL A 314 12.04 3.04 -32.80
N SER A 315 10.76 3.37 -32.89
CA SER A 315 9.79 2.71 -33.77
C SER A 315 8.66 3.68 -34.09
N SER A 316 7.90 3.44 -35.16
CA SER A 316 6.56 4.02 -35.30
C SER A 316 5.61 3.38 -34.28
N LYS A 317 4.62 4.11 -33.77
CA LYS A 317 3.68 3.59 -32.75
C LYS A 317 2.92 2.37 -33.26
N GLU A 318 2.53 2.37 -34.53
CA GLU A 318 1.85 1.25 -35.18
C GLU A 318 2.66 -0.06 -35.10
N ARG A 319 4.00 0.03 -35.07
CA ARG A 319 4.94 -1.12 -35.10
C ARG A 319 5.63 -1.37 -33.76
N ALA A 320 5.32 -0.61 -32.71
CA ALA A 320 5.86 -0.82 -31.36
C ALA A 320 5.55 -2.22 -30.79
N LYS A 321 4.46 -2.86 -31.25
CA LYS A 321 4.05 -4.23 -30.93
C LYS A 321 5.08 -5.31 -31.35
N ASP A 322 5.87 -5.05 -32.39
CA ASP A 322 6.77 -6.01 -33.04
C ASP A 322 8.00 -6.37 -32.18
N ILE A 323 8.26 -5.60 -31.11
CA ILE A 323 9.43 -5.77 -30.23
C ILE A 323 9.59 -7.19 -29.66
N LYS A 324 8.48 -7.91 -29.46
CA LYS A 324 8.47 -9.31 -28.98
C LYS A 324 9.20 -10.26 -29.93
N ASP A 325 8.99 -10.12 -31.23
CA ASP A 325 9.65 -10.96 -32.25
C ASP A 325 11.09 -10.51 -32.49
N ILE A 326 11.36 -9.19 -32.45
CA ILE A 326 12.73 -8.66 -32.51
C ILE A 326 13.60 -9.23 -31.38
N ILE A 327 13.09 -9.25 -30.14
CA ILE A 327 13.77 -9.85 -28.98
C ILE A 327 13.98 -11.35 -29.17
N LYS A 328 12.95 -12.07 -29.64
CA LYS A 328 12.98 -13.52 -29.87
C LYS A 328 14.08 -13.92 -30.85
N ASP A 329 14.13 -13.27 -32.01
CA ASP A 329 15.02 -13.64 -33.11
C ASP A 329 16.49 -13.20 -32.87
N ASN A 330 16.71 -12.23 -31.97
CA ASN A 330 18.05 -11.74 -31.62
C ASN A 330 18.59 -12.30 -30.28
N ARG A 331 17.82 -13.16 -29.58
CA ARG A 331 18.07 -13.49 -28.16
C ARG A 331 19.43 -14.07 -27.87
N GLU A 332 19.90 -15.03 -28.67
CA GLU A 332 21.15 -15.77 -28.42
C GLU A 332 22.39 -14.85 -28.38
N LYS A 333 22.37 -13.77 -29.15
CA LYS A 333 23.48 -12.82 -29.26
C LYS A 333 23.43 -11.68 -28.25
N TYR A 334 22.23 -11.34 -27.76
CA TYR A 334 21.99 -10.13 -26.95
C TYR A 334 21.20 -10.40 -25.64
N GLU A 335 21.21 -11.65 -25.13
CA GLU A 335 20.51 -12.06 -23.89
C GLU A 335 20.70 -11.07 -22.73
N SER A 336 21.93 -10.54 -22.57
CA SER A 336 22.26 -9.54 -21.54
C SER A 336 21.38 -8.29 -21.57
N TYR A 337 20.93 -7.85 -22.75
CA TYR A 337 20.11 -6.66 -22.94
C TYR A 337 18.61 -6.94 -22.92
N PHE A 338 18.17 -8.20 -23.04
CA PHE A 338 16.74 -8.56 -23.07
C PHE A 338 16.27 -9.23 -21.77
N ASP A 339 17.06 -10.16 -21.23
CA ASP A 339 16.68 -10.93 -20.07
C ASP A 339 16.93 -10.20 -18.76
N TYR A 340 17.97 -9.38 -18.68
CA TYR A 340 18.46 -8.78 -17.45
C TYR A 340 18.26 -7.26 -17.46
N ASN A 341 17.65 -6.74 -16.40
CA ASN A 341 17.78 -5.32 -16.08
C ASN A 341 19.12 -5.15 -15.34
N ARG A 342 19.70 -3.96 -15.44
CA ARG A 342 20.75 -3.50 -14.53
C ARG A 342 20.33 -3.77 -13.08
N LEU A 343 19.07 -3.52 -12.74
CA LEU A 343 18.49 -3.72 -11.41
C LEU A 343 17.94 -5.15 -11.17
N SER A 344 18.29 -5.77 -10.04
CA SER A 344 17.98 -7.18 -9.71
C SER A 344 17.70 -7.38 -8.21
N TYR A 345 16.54 -7.94 -7.86
CA TYR A 345 16.15 -8.18 -6.46
C TYR A 345 16.71 -9.50 -5.90
N ARG A 346 17.26 -9.44 -4.68
CA ARG A 346 17.72 -10.57 -3.85
C ARG A 346 16.85 -10.67 -2.60
N GLU A 347 16.96 -11.77 -1.83
CA GLU A 347 16.19 -11.94 -0.59
C GLU A 347 16.54 -10.87 0.49
N TRP A 348 17.75 -10.30 0.41
CA TRP A 348 18.29 -9.32 1.35
C TRP A 348 18.35 -7.87 0.81
N GLY A 349 18.03 -7.61 -0.46
CA GLY A 349 18.34 -6.33 -1.08
C GLY A 349 18.22 -6.30 -2.62
N ILE A 350 18.96 -5.39 -3.25
CA ILE A 350 19.00 -5.13 -4.68
C ILE A 350 20.46 -5.07 -5.16
N HIS A 351 20.76 -5.65 -6.33
CA HIS A 351 21.95 -5.33 -7.12
C HIS A 351 21.54 -4.38 -8.25
N GLU A 352 22.35 -3.39 -8.57
CA GLU A 352 22.22 -2.53 -9.75
C GLU A 352 23.55 -2.51 -10.51
N LEU A 353 23.60 -3.00 -11.74
CA LEU A 353 24.80 -2.97 -12.57
C LEU A 353 25.10 -1.54 -13.03
N LEU A 354 26.28 -1.03 -12.70
CA LEU A 354 26.73 0.30 -13.12
C LEU A 354 27.55 0.25 -14.41
N THR A 355 28.45 -0.72 -14.53
CA THR A 355 29.23 -0.99 -15.75
C THR A 355 29.87 -2.38 -15.70
N TRP A 356 30.24 -2.94 -16.84
CA TRP A 356 30.91 -4.23 -16.98
C TRP A 356 31.79 -4.26 -18.24
N SER A 357 32.88 -5.01 -18.16
CA SER A 357 33.79 -5.32 -19.26
C SER A 357 34.40 -6.71 -19.05
N GLU A 358 35.03 -7.26 -20.09
CA GLU A 358 36.07 -8.26 -19.89
C GLU A 358 37.13 -7.68 -18.92
N GLY A 359 37.41 -8.41 -17.83
CA GLY A 359 38.30 -7.99 -16.73
C GLY A 359 37.67 -7.34 -15.49
N TYR A 360 36.49 -6.69 -15.58
CA TYR A 360 35.88 -6.03 -14.41
C TYR A 360 34.35 -5.88 -14.43
N LYS A 361 33.73 -5.75 -13.25
CA LYS A 361 32.29 -5.52 -13.07
C LYS A 361 32.06 -4.55 -11.92
N VAL A 362 31.24 -3.51 -12.11
CA VAL A 362 30.87 -2.55 -11.07
C VAL A 362 29.37 -2.64 -10.80
N LYS A 363 28.99 -2.88 -9.54
CA LYS A 363 27.59 -2.89 -9.08
C LYS A 363 27.40 -1.87 -7.97
N LYS A 364 26.22 -1.25 -7.92
CA LYS A 364 25.63 -0.60 -6.75
C LYS A 364 24.78 -1.65 -6.03
N VAL A 365 25.25 -2.10 -4.87
CA VAL A 365 24.63 -3.13 -4.05
C VAL A 365 23.89 -2.45 -2.90
N THR A 366 22.56 -2.49 -2.93
CA THR A 366 21.69 -1.95 -1.87
C THR A 366 21.23 -3.09 -0.98
N VAL A 367 21.74 -3.18 0.24
CA VAL A 367 21.31 -4.15 1.25
C VAL A 367 20.21 -3.51 2.09
N PHE A 368 19.06 -4.18 2.23
CA PHE A 368 17.88 -3.65 2.94
C PHE A 368 18.03 -3.73 4.48
N PRO A 369 17.28 -2.92 5.26
CA PRO A 369 17.30 -2.92 6.73
C PRO A 369 17.22 -4.31 7.35
N GLY A 370 18.08 -4.57 8.32
CA GLY A 370 18.14 -5.83 9.08
C GLY A 370 18.34 -7.09 8.22
N MET A 371 18.91 -6.99 7.01
CA MET A 371 19.17 -8.15 6.13
C MET A 371 20.68 -8.41 5.97
N SER A 372 21.05 -9.69 5.92
CA SER A 372 22.44 -10.12 5.72
C SER A 372 22.67 -10.87 4.40
N MET A 373 23.80 -10.58 3.74
CA MET A 373 24.31 -11.45 2.69
C MET A 373 24.86 -12.73 3.29
N ASN A 374 24.56 -13.84 2.63
CA ASN A 374 25.18 -15.12 2.91
C ASN A 374 26.73 -15.02 2.81
N LEU A 375 27.45 -15.30 3.90
CA LEU A 375 28.93 -15.36 3.93
C LEU A 375 29.45 -16.27 2.81
N HIS A 376 30.17 -15.70 1.85
CA HIS A 376 30.61 -16.41 0.65
C HIS A 376 32.05 -16.11 0.25
N GLN A 377 32.60 -16.89 -0.68
CA GLN A 377 33.91 -16.60 -1.30
C GLN A 377 33.77 -16.51 -2.81
N HIS A 378 34.73 -15.83 -3.44
CA HIS A 378 34.93 -15.74 -4.88
C HIS A 378 36.25 -16.43 -5.24
N GLU A 379 36.25 -17.33 -6.21
CA GLU A 379 37.42 -18.17 -6.53
C GLU A 379 38.25 -17.64 -7.71
N MET A 380 37.68 -16.77 -8.55
CA MET A 380 38.33 -16.24 -9.75
C MET A 380 38.37 -14.70 -9.83
N ARG A 381 37.82 -14.00 -8.82
CA ARG A 381 37.86 -12.54 -8.73
C ARG A 381 38.21 -12.04 -7.33
N SER A 382 38.90 -10.91 -7.29
CA SER A 382 39.01 -10.04 -6.12
C SER A 382 37.94 -8.97 -6.19
N GLU A 383 37.59 -8.36 -5.06
CA GLU A 383 36.64 -7.25 -5.04
C GLU A 383 37.14 -6.06 -4.23
N HIS A 384 36.66 -4.87 -4.59
CA HIS A 384 36.83 -3.67 -3.80
C HIS A 384 35.44 -3.06 -3.54
N TRP A 385 35.04 -3.02 -2.28
CA TRP A 385 33.74 -2.52 -1.84
C TRP A 385 33.94 -1.13 -1.24
N ALA A 386 33.31 -0.11 -1.80
CA ALA A 386 33.24 1.23 -1.20
C ALA A 386 31.84 1.47 -0.63
N VAL A 387 31.72 1.78 0.65
CA VAL A 387 30.42 2.09 1.28
C VAL A 387 30.04 3.51 0.91
N VAL A 388 29.00 3.67 0.10
CA VAL A 388 28.54 4.99 -0.37
C VAL A 388 27.35 5.47 0.45
N GLU A 389 26.54 4.57 1.02
CA GLU A 389 25.44 4.91 1.92
C GLU A 389 25.31 3.93 3.10
N GLY A 390 24.87 4.43 4.25
CA GLY A 390 24.69 3.66 5.49
C GLY A 390 26.01 3.19 6.14
N THR A 391 25.89 2.19 7.01
CA THR A 391 27.01 1.50 7.67
C THR A 391 26.97 0.01 7.35
N ALA A 392 27.96 -0.48 6.61
CA ALA A 392 28.05 -1.85 6.15
C ALA A 392 28.88 -2.70 7.13
N THR A 393 28.27 -3.69 7.75
CA THR A 393 29.01 -4.61 8.63
C THR A 393 29.60 -5.74 7.81
N ILE A 394 30.91 -5.67 7.56
CA ILE A 394 31.59 -6.56 6.62
C ILE A 394 32.42 -7.58 7.40
N THR A 395 32.12 -8.86 7.19
CA THR A 395 32.97 -9.97 7.62
C THR A 395 34.03 -10.23 6.55
N LEU A 396 35.28 -10.41 6.94
CA LEU A 396 36.39 -10.98 6.16
C LEU A 396 37.08 -12.09 6.96
N GLY A 397 36.97 -13.32 6.49
CA GLY A 397 37.48 -14.53 7.14
C GLY A 397 36.78 -14.76 8.49
N GLN A 398 37.47 -14.40 9.58
CA GLN A 398 36.92 -14.40 10.95
C GLN A 398 36.77 -13.00 11.55
N LYS A 399 37.30 -11.95 10.90
CA LYS A 399 37.16 -10.57 11.38
C LYS A 399 35.85 -10.01 10.86
N THR A 400 35.05 -9.40 11.72
CA THR A 400 33.89 -8.59 11.32
C THR A 400 34.11 -7.18 11.84
N ARG A 401 33.87 -6.18 10.99
CA ARG A 401 33.97 -4.77 11.32
C ARG A 401 32.92 -3.98 10.56
N ASP A 402 32.45 -2.91 11.16
CA ASP A 402 31.60 -1.90 10.53
C ASP A 402 32.44 -0.92 9.70
N TYR A 403 32.02 -0.77 8.44
CA TYR A 403 32.56 0.16 7.46
C TYR A 403 31.51 1.23 7.19
N HIS A 404 31.85 2.46 7.53
CA HIS A 404 30.94 3.59 7.47
C HIS A 404 30.97 4.21 6.07
N LYS A 405 30.04 5.12 5.79
CA LYS A 405 30.02 5.94 4.59
C LYS A 405 31.42 6.51 4.26
N PHE A 406 31.84 6.36 3.01
CA PHE A 406 33.15 6.67 2.44
C PHE A 406 34.33 5.79 2.88
N GLU A 407 34.15 4.82 3.80
CA GLU A 407 35.15 3.77 4.00
C GLU A 407 35.10 2.74 2.86
N SER A 408 36.23 2.06 2.63
CA SER A 408 36.31 0.99 1.63
C SER A 408 37.11 -0.21 2.14
N VAL A 409 36.88 -1.36 1.51
CA VAL A 409 37.52 -2.62 1.85
C VAL A 409 37.87 -3.42 0.61
N PHE A 410 39.06 -4.03 0.63
CA PHE A 410 39.50 -4.98 -0.37
C PHE A 410 39.21 -6.41 0.08
N VAL A 411 38.67 -7.22 -0.83
CA VAL A 411 38.29 -8.62 -0.68
C VAL A 411 39.21 -9.46 -1.57
N PRO A 412 40.24 -10.14 -1.00
CA PRO A 412 41.13 -10.99 -1.77
C PRO A 412 40.40 -12.20 -2.39
N ILE A 413 40.96 -12.74 -3.49
CA ILE A 413 40.52 -14.02 -4.08
C ILE A 413 40.55 -15.11 -2.99
N GLY A 414 39.51 -15.94 -2.92
CA GLY A 414 39.34 -17.00 -1.94
C GLY A 414 38.98 -16.53 -0.52
N MET A 415 38.90 -15.23 -0.25
CA MET A 415 38.48 -14.71 1.05
C MET A 415 36.99 -14.98 1.28
N LYS A 416 36.62 -15.50 2.46
CA LYS A 416 35.21 -15.63 2.88
C LYS A 416 34.71 -14.29 3.41
N HIS A 417 33.60 -13.78 2.88
CA HIS A 417 33.11 -12.43 3.13
C HIS A 417 31.58 -12.30 3.05
N LYS A 418 31.01 -11.33 3.77
CA LYS A 418 29.62 -10.86 3.64
C LYS A 418 29.54 -9.41 4.07
N VAL A 419 28.57 -8.67 3.53
CA VAL A 419 27.96 -7.52 4.22
C VAL A 419 26.69 -7.99 4.92
N ALA A 420 26.53 -7.61 6.18
CA ALA A 420 25.22 -7.47 6.79
C ALA A 420 24.84 -5.99 6.77
N ASN A 421 23.63 -5.67 6.32
CA ASN A 421 23.02 -4.41 6.70
C ASN A 421 22.37 -4.62 8.06
N LYS A 422 23.03 -4.04 9.04
CA LYS A 422 22.63 -4.06 10.43
C LYS A 422 21.68 -2.90 10.76
N THR A 423 21.64 -1.85 9.94
CA THR A 423 20.90 -0.61 10.21
C THR A 423 19.39 -0.72 9.92
N ASP A 424 18.65 0.32 10.34
CA ASP A 424 17.23 0.54 10.08
C ASP A 424 16.95 1.10 8.67
N LYS A 425 17.98 1.57 7.97
CA LYS A 425 17.93 2.18 6.63
C LYS A 425 18.62 1.30 5.59
N ASN A 426 18.62 1.72 4.33
CA ASN A 426 19.39 1.03 3.29
C ASN A 426 20.89 1.29 3.44
N VAL A 427 21.69 0.24 3.22
CA VAL A 427 23.14 0.33 3.03
C VAL A 427 23.44 0.20 1.55
N VAL A 428 24.25 1.09 0.99
CA VAL A 428 24.65 1.05 -0.43
C VAL A 428 26.16 0.94 -0.55
N ILE A 429 26.60 -0.08 -1.26
CA ILE A 429 28.01 -0.37 -1.55
C ILE A 429 28.24 -0.31 -3.05
N ILE A 430 29.36 0.28 -3.48
CA ILE A 430 29.88 0.08 -4.83
C ILE A 430 30.83 -1.12 -4.79
N GLU A 431 30.37 -2.26 -5.29
CA GLU A 431 31.14 -3.50 -5.49
C GLU A 431 31.89 -3.40 -6.82
N ILE A 432 33.23 -3.39 -6.79
CA ILE A 432 34.09 -3.46 -7.96
C ILE A 432 34.77 -4.84 -7.98
N GLY A 433 34.24 -5.78 -8.75
CA GLY A 433 34.86 -7.09 -8.98
C GLY A 433 35.89 -7.04 -10.11
N ILE A 434 37.10 -7.57 -9.88
CA ILE A 434 38.23 -7.58 -10.82
C ILE A 434 38.84 -8.98 -10.90
N GLY A 435 38.99 -9.51 -12.11
CA GLY A 435 39.56 -10.83 -12.39
C GLY A 435 39.36 -11.25 -13.85
N GLU A 436 39.97 -12.35 -14.27
CA GLU A 436 39.86 -12.85 -15.66
C GLU A 436 38.46 -13.37 -15.98
N VAL A 437 37.72 -13.91 -14.99
CA VAL A 437 36.37 -14.47 -15.17
C VAL A 437 35.39 -13.90 -14.13
N VAL A 438 34.90 -12.68 -14.37
CA VAL A 438 33.96 -11.97 -13.47
C VAL A 438 32.50 -12.42 -13.66
N SER A 439 32.23 -13.68 -13.37
CA SER A 439 30.86 -14.27 -13.42
C SER A 439 30.23 -14.40 -12.03
N GLU A 440 28.95 -14.78 -11.94
CA GLU A 440 28.30 -15.13 -10.65
C GLU A 440 28.42 -16.65 -10.34
N ARG A 441 29.19 -17.42 -11.12
CA ARG A 441 29.28 -18.90 -11.01
C ARG A 441 30.30 -19.39 -9.95
N ASP A 442 31.07 -18.50 -9.34
CA ASP A 442 32.17 -18.81 -8.41
C ASP A 442 31.81 -18.53 -6.93
N ILE A 443 30.51 -18.49 -6.58
CA ILE A 443 29.97 -18.09 -5.27
C ILE A 443 29.58 -19.30 -4.40
N VAL A 444 30.02 -19.35 -3.13
CA VAL A 444 29.76 -20.46 -2.17
C VAL A 444 29.27 -19.93 -0.81
N LYS A 445 28.04 -20.24 -0.32
CA LYS A 445 27.27 -19.43 0.69
C LYS A 445 27.08 -19.97 2.15
N ILE A 446 27.00 -19.07 3.16
CA ILE A 446 26.59 -19.27 4.59
C ILE A 446 25.65 -18.11 5.10
N TYR A 447 25.70 -17.51 6.33
CA TYR A 447 24.60 -16.66 6.95
C TYR A 447 24.99 -15.63 8.10
N THR A 448 23.98 -15.00 8.78
CA THR A 448 23.86 -14.26 10.10
C THR A 448 24.10 -12.70 10.25
N ASP A 449 23.57 -12.02 11.30
CA ASP A 449 22.93 -10.65 11.29
C ASP A 449 23.28 -9.57 12.42
N GLU A 450 22.51 -8.44 12.52
CA GLU A 450 22.19 -7.41 13.62
C GLU A 450 23.25 -6.50 14.36
N SER A 451 23.21 -5.14 14.60
CA SER A 451 22.35 -3.95 14.25
C SER A 451 23.10 -2.52 14.14
N SER A 452 22.52 -1.45 13.49
CA SER A 452 22.82 0.07 13.42
C SER A 452 24.13 0.67 12.76
N GLU A 453 24.41 2.00 12.49
CA GLU A 453 23.80 3.22 11.78
C GLU A 453 24.93 4.32 11.45
N GLY A 454 24.87 5.59 10.91
CA GLY A 454 23.87 6.53 10.27
C GLY A 454 24.16 8.10 10.24
N ASN A 455 24.12 8.89 9.10
CA ASN A 455 23.87 10.40 9.00
C ASN A 455 23.99 11.12 7.58
N TYR A 456 23.18 12.20 7.28
CA TYR A 456 22.99 12.89 5.94
C TYR A 456 22.57 14.43 5.96
N ILE A 457 22.24 15.05 4.80
CA ILE A 457 21.76 16.47 4.56
C ILE A 457 20.80 16.55 3.31
N ALA A 458 19.79 17.44 3.25
CA ALA A 458 18.91 17.70 2.07
C ALA A 458 18.52 19.20 1.82
N THR A 459 17.41 19.51 1.10
CA THR A 459 17.10 20.81 0.44
C THR A 459 15.79 21.51 0.85
N GLN A 460 15.65 22.81 0.48
CA GLN A 460 14.74 23.80 1.09
C GLN A 460 13.28 23.83 0.59
N ASP A 461 12.36 23.45 1.46
CA ASP A 461 11.07 24.14 1.72
C ASP A 461 10.68 23.85 3.19
N ASN A 462 9.77 24.59 3.84
CA ASN A 462 9.47 24.29 5.26
C ASN A 462 8.70 22.97 5.42
N PRO A 463 9.27 21.91 6.04
CA PRO A 463 8.59 20.63 6.21
C PRO A 463 7.64 20.65 7.41
N VAL A 464 7.96 21.43 8.45
CA VAL A 464 7.34 21.35 9.78
C VAL A 464 6.26 22.43 9.92
N ILE A 465 5.01 21.99 9.93
CA ILE A 465 3.83 22.84 9.86
C ILE A 465 3.01 22.69 11.15
N LYS A 466 2.87 23.79 11.90
CA LYS A 466 2.08 23.83 13.13
C LYS A 466 0.59 23.99 12.82
N LEU A 467 -0.28 23.30 13.56
CA LEU A 467 -1.73 23.31 13.34
C LEU A 467 -2.50 23.97 14.49
N ASP A 468 -3.48 24.79 14.12
CA ASP A 468 -4.55 25.28 14.98
C ASP A 468 -5.78 24.35 14.80
N PRO A 469 -6.34 23.77 15.87
CA PRO A 469 -7.39 22.74 15.77
C PRO A 469 -8.79 23.31 15.51
N ALA A 470 -9.71 22.45 15.06
CA ALA A 470 -11.14 22.74 15.06
C ALA A 470 -11.82 22.21 16.35
N PHE A 471 -12.63 23.03 17.02
CA PHE A 471 -13.24 22.68 18.31
C PHE A 471 -14.70 22.21 18.18
N LYS A 472 -15.17 21.41 19.15
CA LYS A 472 -16.58 21.00 19.32
C LYS A 472 -17.07 21.22 20.75
N ASP A 473 -18.33 21.61 20.91
CA ASP A 473 -19.03 21.92 22.16
C ASP A 473 -20.02 20.81 22.60
N ASN A 474 -19.73 19.55 22.25
CA ASN A 474 -20.63 18.42 22.52
C ASN A 474 -21.05 18.30 24.00
N LEU A 475 -22.32 17.92 24.22
CA LEU A 475 -23.05 17.93 25.51
C LEU A 475 -22.34 17.22 26.70
N TRP A 476 -21.45 16.28 26.40
CA TRP A 476 -20.70 15.49 27.37
C TRP A 476 -19.33 16.09 27.73
N GLY A 477 -18.94 17.17 27.07
CA GLY A 477 -17.61 17.77 27.14
C GLY A 477 -17.27 18.46 28.46
N GLY A 478 -15.97 18.67 28.67
CA GLY A 478 -15.43 19.39 29.82
C GLY A 478 -14.78 20.73 29.51
N THR A 479 -13.84 21.10 30.38
CA THR A 479 -13.00 22.29 30.26
C THR A 479 -11.51 21.96 30.39
N LYS A 480 -11.12 20.68 30.50
CA LYS A 480 -9.73 20.23 30.66
C LYS A 480 -8.88 20.60 29.45
N LEU A 481 -9.41 20.57 28.22
CA LEU A 481 -8.66 21.03 27.04
C LEU A 481 -8.26 22.52 27.16
N ARG A 482 -9.06 23.34 27.85
CA ARG A 482 -8.73 24.74 28.17
C ARG A 482 -7.77 24.86 29.35
N THR A 483 -7.98 24.13 30.44
CA THR A 483 -7.19 24.30 31.68
C THR A 483 -5.87 23.54 31.70
N VAL A 484 -5.75 22.43 30.96
CA VAL A 484 -4.53 21.60 30.86
C VAL A 484 -3.67 22.04 29.67
N PHE A 485 -4.26 22.13 28.46
CA PHE A 485 -3.53 22.44 27.23
C PHE A 485 -3.55 23.92 26.81
N GLY A 486 -4.36 24.74 27.48
CA GLY A 486 -4.51 26.16 27.14
C GLY A 486 -5.21 26.39 25.79
N LYS A 487 -6.04 25.45 25.30
CA LYS A 487 -6.82 25.61 24.06
C LYS A 487 -7.80 26.79 24.21
N LYS A 488 -7.82 27.68 23.22
CA LYS A 488 -8.61 28.93 23.23
C LYS A 488 -9.68 28.90 22.14
N CYS A 489 -10.94 29.06 22.54
CA CYS A 489 -12.11 29.24 21.68
C CYS A 489 -13.24 29.87 22.52
N ASP A 490 -14.28 30.33 21.84
CA ASP A 490 -15.37 31.12 22.46
C ASP A 490 -16.48 30.27 23.11
N TYR A 491 -16.40 28.93 23.02
CA TYR A 491 -17.34 28.03 23.69
C TYR A 491 -17.15 28.01 25.22
N ASP A 492 -18.20 27.72 25.99
CA ASP A 492 -18.06 27.46 27.44
C ASP A 492 -17.40 26.10 27.72
N ILE A 493 -17.65 25.12 26.85
CA ILE A 493 -17.21 23.73 26.93
C ILE A 493 -16.39 23.39 25.70
N ILE A 494 -15.30 22.63 25.87
CA ILE A 494 -14.52 22.06 24.76
C ILE A 494 -14.53 20.55 24.91
N ALA A 495 -15.42 19.89 24.18
CA ALA A 495 -15.57 18.44 24.18
C ALA A 495 -14.52 17.75 23.31
N GLU A 496 -14.24 18.34 22.14
CA GLU A 496 -13.26 17.84 21.18
C GLU A 496 -12.41 18.98 20.62
N SER A 497 -11.17 18.65 20.29
CA SER A 497 -10.19 19.49 19.60
C SER A 497 -9.57 18.65 18.49
N TRP A 498 -9.99 18.87 17.24
CA TRP A 498 -9.55 18.12 16.06
C TRP A 498 -8.20 18.71 15.63
N GLU A 499 -7.12 18.03 16.00
CA GLU A 499 -5.73 18.47 15.90
C GLU A 499 -5.23 18.42 14.47
N LEU A 500 -5.27 17.23 13.87
CA LEU A 500 -4.91 16.97 12.48
C LEU A 500 -6.17 16.54 11.74
N SER A 501 -6.74 17.45 10.94
CA SER A 501 -7.99 17.22 10.24
C SER A 501 -8.03 17.93 8.90
N ALA A 502 -8.30 17.16 7.84
CA ALA A 502 -8.80 17.68 6.56
C ALA A 502 -10.29 17.31 6.34
N HIS A 503 -11.01 16.93 7.40
CA HIS A 503 -12.41 16.51 7.32
C HIS A 503 -13.33 17.74 7.19
N PRO A 504 -14.33 17.77 6.28
CA PRO A 504 -15.20 18.93 6.07
C PRO A 504 -15.91 19.44 7.33
N ASP A 505 -16.35 18.53 8.21
CA ASP A 505 -17.03 18.88 9.46
C ASP A 505 -16.16 19.68 10.46
N GLY A 506 -14.83 19.61 10.37
CA GLY A 506 -13.94 20.20 11.36
C GLY A 506 -12.48 20.27 10.89
N PRO A 507 -12.18 21.01 9.81
CA PRO A 507 -10.83 21.10 9.27
C PRO A 507 -9.92 21.93 10.19
N SER A 508 -8.72 21.42 10.46
CA SER A 508 -7.65 22.17 11.13
C SER A 508 -7.20 23.35 10.26
N ARG A 509 -6.44 24.28 10.85
CA ARG A 509 -5.84 25.42 10.15
C ARG A 509 -4.33 25.45 10.34
N ILE A 510 -3.63 26.11 9.43
CA ILE A 510 -2.20 26.37 9.60
C ILE A 510 -2.01 27.47 10.66
N ALA A 511 -1.24 27.19 11.71
CA ALA A 511 -1.10 28.11 12.85
C ALA A 511 -0.14 29.27 12.60
N ASP A 512 0.84 29.14 11.70
CA ASP A 512 1.88 30.13 11.46
C ASP A 512 2.42 30.11 10.01
N GLY A 513 3.58 30.75 9.78
CA GLY A 513 4.22 30.82 8.47
C GLY A 513 3.40 31.53 7.38
N ARG A 514 3.72 31.19 6.12
CA ARG A 514 3.14 31.79 4.90
C ARG A 514 1.64 31.52 4.73
N TYR A 515 1.15 30.40 5.25
CA TYR A 515 -0.21 29.90 5.02
C TYR A 515 -1.13 30.07 6.24
N LYS A 516 -0.71 30.82 7.27
CA LYS A 516 -1.45 31.02 8.53
C LYS A 516 -2.95 31.30 8.30
N GLY A 517 -3.81 30.52 8.93
CA GLY A 517 -5.26 30.63 8.89
C GLY A 517 -5.95 29.87 7.75
N MET A 518 -5.21 29.42 6.72
CA MET A 518 -5.69 28.53 5.67
C MET A 518 -6.17 27.19 6.25
N LEU A 519 -7.18 26.55 5.64
CA LEU A 519 -7.58 25.20 6.04
C LEU A 519 -6.49 24.20 5.68
N PHE A 520 -6.31 23.17 6.51
CA PHE A 520 -5.31 22.14 6.26
C PHE A 520 -5.57 21.39 4.92
N GLY A 521 -6.83 21.12 4.56
CA GLY A 521 -7.18 20.53 3.26
C GLY A 521 -6.84 21.41 2.05
N ASP A 522 -6.99 22.73 2.16
CA ASP A 522 -6.58 23.69 1.12
C ASP A 522 -5.05 23.68 0.98
N TYR A 523 -4.33 23.68 2.11
CA TYR A 523 -2.87 23.63 2.14
C TYR A 523 -2.32 22.32 1.53
N LEU A 524 -2.94 21.17 1.82
CA LEU A 524 -2.61 19.89 1.18
C LEU A 524 -2.81 19.92 -0.34
N SER A 525 -3.78 20.70 -0.83
CA SER A 525 -4.03 20.88 -2.26
C SER A 525 -2.98 21.79 -2.93
N ILE A 526 -2.19 22.55 -2.16
CA ILE A 526 -1.09 23.40 -2.66
C ILE A 526 0.25 22.66 -2.66
N ILE A 527 0.52 21.81 -1.67
CA ILE A 527 1.79 21.05 -1.57
C ILE A 527 1.77 19.69 -2.30
N GLY A 528 0.63 19.35 -2.91
CA GLY A 528 0.44 18.11 -3.67
C GLY A 528 0.37 16.84 -2.82
N LYS A 529 -0.07 15.73 -3.44
CA LYS A 529 -0.19 14.43 -2.76
C LYS A 529 1.16 13.76 -2.55
N GLU A 530 2.18 14.14 -3.32
CA GLU A 530 3.58 13.76 -3.17
C GLU A 530 4.16 14.14 -1.80
N SER A 531 3.70 15.26 -1.20
CA SER A 531 4.10 15.70 0.14
C SER A 531 3.42 14.93 1.29
N LEU A 532 2.49 14.03 0.96
CA LEU A 532 1.84 13.10 1.91
C LEU A 532 2.50 11.71 1.95
N GLY A 533 3.41 11.43 1.03
CA GLY A 533 4.03 10.11 0.87
C GLY A 533 3.16 9.14 0.06
N TRP A 534 3.82 8.20 -0.61
CA TRP A 534 3.17 7.42 -1.68
C TRP A 534 2.00 6.54 -1.21
N LYS A 535 1.92 6.18 0.08
CA LYS A 535 0.79 5.42 0.65
C LYS A 535 -0.52 6.20 0.62
N CYS A 536 -0.44 7.53 0.73
CA CYS A 536 -1.60 8.41 0.84
C CYS A 536 -2.21 8.75 -0.54
N GLN A 537 -1.44 8.62 -1.61
CA GLN A 537 -1.79 9.16 -2.94
C GLN A 537 -3.05 8.53 -3.56
N ALA A 538 -3.26 7.22 -3.36
CA ALA A 538 -4.37 6.46 -3.94
C ALA A 538 -5.71 6.61 -3.19
N GLN A 539 -5.74 7.30 -2.04
CA GLN A 539 -6.99 7.70 -1.38
C GLN A 539 -7.51 8.99 -2.02
N ASP A 540 -8.82 9.18 -2.10
CA ASP A 540 -9.40 10.43 -2.64
C ASP A 540 -9.15 11.61 -1.68
N ARG A 541 -9.15 11.33 -0.37
CA ARG A 541 -8.97 12.26 0.75
C ARG A 541 -7.69 11.97 1.53
N PHE A 542 -7.32 12.89 2.43
CA PHE A 542 -6.30 12.66 3.46
C PHE A 542 -6.70 11.48 4.39
N PRO A 543 -5.77 10.61 4.82
CA PRO A 543 -6.13 9.29 5.36
C PRO A 543 -6.57 9.22 6.83
N ILE A 544 -6.12 10.16 7.68
CA ILE A 544 -6.35 10.10 9.13
C ILE A 544 -6.98 11.38 9.70
N LEU A 545 -7.57 11.25 10.88
CA LEU A 545 -8.06 12.34 11.73
C LEU A 545 -7.52 12.11 13.15
N ILE A 546 -6.96 13.14 13.78
CA ILE A 546 -6.47 13.07 15.17
C ILE A 546 -7.20 14.11 16.02
N LYS A 547 -7.63 13.72 17.23
CA LYS A 547 -8.35 14.61 18.16
C LYS A 547 -7.82 14.48 19.59
N PHE A 548 -7.98 15.54 20.38
CA PHE A 548 -8.19 15.40 21.82
C PHE A 548 -9.68 15.38 22.16
N ILE A 549 -10.06 14.52 23.10
CA ILE A 549 -11.41 14.36 23.64
C ILE A 549 -11.35 14.61 25.16
N ASP A 550 -12.27 15.41 25.71
CA ASP A 550 -12.44 15.64 27.16
C ASP A 550 -13.83 15.18 27.61
N ALA A 551 -13.90 13.90 27.99
CA ALA A 551 -15.11 13.18 28.35
C ALA A 551 -15.50 13.44 29.81
N LYS A 552 -15.97 14.64 30.12
CA LYS A 552 -16.52 14.98 31.45
C LYS A 552 -17.76 14.14 31.81
N GLN A 553 -18.51 13.70 30.81
CA GLN A 553 -19.57 12.69 30.93
C GLN A 553 -19.30 11.55 29.93
N ALA A 554 -19.89 10.38 30.14
CA ALA A 554 -19.75 9.26 29.21
C ALA A 554 -20.31 9.60 27.82
N LEU A 555 -19.60 9.24 26.75
CA LEU A 555 -20.05 9.39 25.38
C LEU A 555 -21.15 8.36 25.05
N SER A 556 -21.79 8.51 23.90
CA SER A 556 -22.79 7.52 23.45
C SER A 556 -22.17 6.13 23.28
N VAL A 557 -22.93 5.09 23.57
CA VAL A 557 -22.63 3.73 23.07
C VAL A 557 -22.87 3.75 21.57
N GLN A 558 -21.85 3.38 20.81
CA GLN A 558 -21.84 3.52 19.36
C GLN A 558 -20.98 2.44 18.70
N ILE A 559 -21.02 2.42 17.37
CA ILE A 559 -20.25 1.51 16.52
C ILE A 559 -19.88 2.21 15.21
N HIS A 560 -18.78 1.76 14.61
CA HIS A 560 -18.21 2.31 13.39
C HIS A 560 -18.15 1.25 12.28
N PRO A 561 -18.53 1.58 11.04
CA PRO A 561 -18.38 0.67 9.89
C PRO A 561 -16.91 0.54 9.45
N ASP A 562 -16.65 -0.48 8.62
CA ASP A 562 -15.43 -0.57 7.81
C ASP A 562 -15.57 0.24 6.51
N ASP A 563 -14.49 0.34 5.75
CA ASP A 563 -14.48 1.03 4.45
C ASP A 563 -15.51 0.43 3.49
N GLU A 564 -15.72 -0.89 3.55
CA GLU A 564 -16.57 -1.60 2.61
C GLU A 564 -18.05 -1.24 2.80
N TYR A 565 -18.53 -1.15 4.05
CA TYR A 565 -19.90 -0.70 4.34
C TYR A 565 -20.04 0.82 4.27
N ALA A 566 -19.04 1.59 4.71
CA ALA A 566 -19.10 3.06 4.72
C ALA A 566 -19.16 3.65 3.30
N LEU A 567 -18.36 3.12 2.37
CA LEU A 567 -18.38 3.56 0.97
C LEU A 567 -19.66 3.10 0.24
N GLU A 568 -20.29 2.00 0.69
CA GLU A 568 -21.55 1.45 0.17
C GLU A 568 -22.79 2.22 0.68
N ASN A 569 -22.78 2.76 1.91
CA ASN A 569 -23.97 3.33 2.58
C ASN A 569 -23.90 4.82 2.94
N GLU A 570 -22.71 5.39 3.16
CA GLU A 570 -22.52 6.78 3.58
C GLU A 570 -21.70 7.61 2.57
N GLY A 571 -20.94 6.94 1.70
CA GLY A 571 -20.06 7.57 0.70
C GLY A 571 -18.68 7.98 1.23
N GLU A 572 -18.37 7.68 2.48
CA GLU A 572 -17.10 7.99 3.17
C GLU A 572 -16.29 6.72 3.50
N TYR A 573 -15.06 6.88 4.01
CA TYR A 573 -14.27 5.76 4.54
C TYR A 573 -14.81 5.24 5.88
N GLY A 574 -14.39 4.04 6.26
CA GLY A 574 -14.66 3.46 7.57
C GLY A 574 -13.91 4.17 8.70
N LYS A 575 -14.15 3.74 9.93
CA LYS A 575 -13.60 4.39 11.12
C LYS A 575 -13.05 3.35 12.11
N ASN A 576 -11.86 2.84 11.80
CA ASN A 576 -10.98 2.20 12.76
C ASN A 576 -10.18 3.27 13.51
N GLU A 577 -9.96 3.06 14.81
CA GLU A 577 -9.39 4.07 15.70
C GLU A 577 -8.58 3.49 16.86
N MET A 578 -7.78 4.34 17.47
CA MET A 578 -7.01 4.07 18.67
C MET A 578 -7.24 5.20 19.67
N TRP A 579 -7.46 4.82 20.93
CA TRP A 579 -7.53 5.72 22.06
C TRP A 579 -6.30 5.54 22.94
N TYR A 580 -5.55 6.62 23.13
CA TYR A 580 -4.53 6.73 24.17
C TYR A 580 -5.08 7.57 25.33
N VAL A 581 -5.07 7.03 26.55
CA VAL A 581 -5.58 7.72 27.74
C VAL A 581 -4.53 8.71 28.25
N VAL A 582 -4.76 10.00 28.03
CA VAL A 582 -3.84 11.10 28.41
C VAL A 582 -4.00 11.50 29.87
N ASP A 583 -5.24 11.50 30.38
CA ASP A 583 -5.60 11.71 31.79
C ASP A 583 -6.89 10.94 32.12
N SER A 584 -7.09 10.60 33.39
CA SER A 584 -8.20 9.75 33.85
C SER A 584 -8.48 9.95 35.34
N GLU A 585 -9.72 10.24 35.70
CA GLU A 585 -10.16 10.27 37.09
C GLU A 585 -10.31 8.85 37.69
N PRO A 586 -10.14 8.65 39.01
CA PRO A 586 -10.26 7.32 39.62
C PRO A 586 -11.62 6.67 39.37
N GLY A 587 -11.61 5.46 38.79
CA GLY A 587 -12.83 4.74 38.38
C GLY A 587 -13.29 5.04 36.94
N SER A 588 -12.57 5.86 36.18
CA SER A 588 -12.72 6.00 34.74
C SER A 588 -12.65 4.65 34.00
N TYR A 589 -13.38 4.56 32.89
CA TYR A 589 -13.51 3.32 32.13
C TYR A 589 -13.83 3.56 30.66
N LEU A 590 -13.56 2.55 29.84
CA LEU A 590 -13.96 2.45 28.44
C LEU A 590 -14.84 1.22 28.26
N TYR A 591 -15.83 1.30 27.39
CA TYR A 591 -16.50 0.11 26.84
C TYR A 591 -15.86 -0.21 25.49
N CYS A 592 -15.42 -1.46 25.29
CA CYS A 592 -14.88 -1.92 24.01
C CYS A 592 -15.19 -3.41 23.80
N GLY A 593 -16.07 -3.70 22.84
CA GLY A 593 -16.57 -5.02 22.50
C GLY A 593 -17.57 -5.63 23.50
N LEU A 594 -17.96 -6.88 23.28
CA LEU A 594 -18.92 -7.61 24.11
C LEU A 594 -18.21 -8.46 25.20
N LYS A 595 -18.84 -8.66 26.36
CA LYS A 595 -18.35 -9.57 27.43
C LYS A 595 -18.34 -11.04 27.01
N LYS A 596 -19.22 -11.41 26.08
CA LYS A 596 -19.49 -12.77 25.59
C LYS A 596 -19.98 -12.70 24.14
N ASN A 597 -19.90 -13.81 23.41
CA ASN A 597 -20.60 -13.92 22.13
C ASN A 597 -22.10 -13.66 22.34
N THR A 598 -22.68 -12.78 21.55
CA THR A 598 -24.08 -12.33 21.67
C THR A 598 -24.66 -12.09 20.29
N ASP A 599 -25.81 -12.68 20.00
CA ASP A 599 -26.52 -12.55 18.73
C ASP A 599 -27.12 -11.15 18.50
N LYS A 600 -27.53 -10.87 17.25
CA LYS A 600 -28.03 -9.54 16.86
C LYS A 600 -29.39 -9.26 17.52
N GLU A 601 -30.16 -10.31 17.78
CA GLU A 601 -31.47 -10.30 18.40
C GLU A 601 -31.42 -9.97 19.91
N GLU A 602 -30.42 -10.45 20.66
CA GLU A 602 -30.16 -9.91 22.00
C GLU A 602 -29.63 -8.48 21.93
N ILE A 603 -28.75 -8.12 21.00
CA ILE A 603 -28.24 -6.74 20.89
C ILE A 603 -29.37 -5.73 20.61
N GLU A 604 -30.26 -6.02 19.67
CA GLU A 604 -31.41 -5.18 19.32
C GLU A 604 -32.37 -4.99 20.52
N ARG A 605 -32.75 -6.09 21.17
CA ARG A 605 -33.58 -6.07 22.38
C ARG A 605 -32.93 -5.27 23.51
N ARG A 606 -31.62 -5.45 23.73
CA ARG A 606 -30.87 -4.71 24.77
C ARG A 606 -30.76 -3.21 24.50
N ILE A 607 -30.81 -2.79 23.23
CA ILE A 607 -30.95 -1.37 22.87
C ILE A 607 -32.35 -0.89 23.21
N ALA A 608 -33.41 -1.59 22.78
CA ALA A 608 -34.80 -1.22 23.04
C ALA A 608 -35.14 -1.18 24.55
N ASP A 609 -34.55 -2.07 25.34
CA ASP A 609 -34.71 -2.15 26.79
C ASP A 609 -33.78 -1.18 27.56
N ASN A 610 -32.97 -0.35 26.88
CA ASN A 610 -31.93 0.52 27.47
C ASN A 610 -30.89 -0.22 28.37
N THR A 611 -30.68 -1.52 28.17
CA THR A 611 -29.77 -2.38 28.96
C THR A 611 -28.50 -2.83 28.22
N ILE A 612 -28.17 -2.22 27.07
CA ILE A 612 -27.01 -2.60 26.24
C ILE A 612 -25.68 -2.61 27.02
N THR A 613 -25.48 -1.69 27.97
CA THR A 613 -24.29 -1.61 28.82
C THR A 613 -24.04 -2.85 29.69
N ASP A 614 -25.04 -3.69 29.92
CA ASP A 614 -24.90 -4.93 30.69
C ASP A 614 -24.04 -5.98 29.98
N ILE A 615 -24.03 -5.97 28.64
CA ILE A 615 -23.32 -6.95 27.81
C ILE A 615 -22.00 -6.40 27.22
N LEU A 616 -21.71 -5.11 27.37
CA LEU A 616 -20.46 -4.49 26.90
C LEU A 616 -19.28 -4.79 27.83
N ASN A 617 -18.14 -5.18 27.27
CA ASN A 617 -16.90 -5.37 27.99
C ASN A 617 -16.39 -4.02 28.53
N LYS A 618 -16.35 -3.87 29.85
CA LYS A 618 -15.91 -2.66 30.57
C LYS A 618 -14.43 -2.82 30.95
N ILE A 619 -13.60 -1.93 30.45
CA ILE A 619 -12.17 -1.82 30.76
C ILE A 619 -12.01 -0.63 31.71
N GLU A 620 -11.53 -0.84 32.93
CA GLU A 620 -11.14 0.27 33.82
C GLU A 620 -9.76 0.78 33.39
N VAL A 621 -9.58 2.09 33.34
CA VAL A 621 -8.39 2.70 32.71
C VAL A 621 -7.71 3.75 33.57
N LYS A 622 -6.42 3.92 33.31
CA LYS A 622 -5.51 4.93 33.87
C LYS A 622 -4.78 5.67 32.72
N LYS A 623 -4.16 6.80 33.05
CA LYS A 623 -3.17 7.47 32.18
C LYS A 623 -2.13 6.47 31.64
N GLY A 624 -1.92 6.51 30.32
CA GLY A 624 -0.97 5.66 29.59
C GLY A 624 -1.59 4.43 28.92
N ASP A 625 -2.82 4.04 29.27
CA ASP A 625 -3.47 2.86 28.67
C ASP A 625 -3.85 3.09 27.21
N VAL A 626 -3.80 2.02 26.41
CA VAL A 626 -4.11 2.01 24.97
C VAL A 626 -5.28 1.06 24.68
N VAL A 627 -6.23 1.52 23.85
CA VAL A 627 -7.29 0.66 23.28
C VAL A 627 -7.38 0.88 21.77
N MET A 628 -7.16 -0.19 21.01
CA MET A 628 -7.50 -0.23 19.57
C MET A 628 -8.97 -0.63 19.40
N VAL A 629 -9.76 0.24 18.78
CA VAL A 629 -11.17 -0.01 18.44
C VAL A 629 -11.26 -0.26 16.94
N LYS A 630 -11.60 -1.50 16.58
CA LYS A 630 -11.74 -1.92 15.18
C LYS A 630 -13.16 -1.67 14.69
N ALA A 631 -13.32 -1.39 13.41
CA ALA A 631 -14.63 -1.36 12.76
C ALA A 631 -15.45 -2.62 13.11
N GLY A 632 -16.76 -2.46 13.32
CA GLY A 632 -17.64 -3.51 13.83
C GLY A 632 -17.63 -3.72 15.35
N THR A 633 -16.77 -3.02 16.11
CA THR A 633 -16.74 -3.11 17.58
C THR A 633 -17.71 -2.12 18.24
N ILE A 634 -18.64 -2.60 19.08
CA ILE A 634 -19.44 -1.71 19.93
C ILE A 634 -18.54 -1.10 21.02
N HIS A 635 -18.59 0.21 21.23
CA HIS A 635 -17.70 0.90 22.15
C HIS A 635 -18.33 2.18 22.74
N ALA A 636 -17.72 2.71 23.81
CA ALA A 636 -18.00 4.04 24.36
C ALA A 636 -16.86 4.52 25.27
N ILE A 637 -16.62 5.83 25.30
CA ILE A 637 -15.71 6.47 26.26
C ILE A 637 -16.51 6.83 27.53
N GLY A 638 -16.05 6.41 28.71
CA GLY A 638 -16.68 6.75 30.00
C GLY A 638 -16.37 8.17 30.48
N ALA A 639 -16.89 8.52 31.65
CA ALA A 639 -16.66 9.84 32.25
C ALA A 639 -15.27 9.96 32.94
N GLY A 640 -14.75 11.19 32.99
CA GLY A 640 -13.53 11.57 33.72
C GLY A 640 -12.23 11.55 32.90
N ILE A 641 -12.30 11.32 31.59
CA ILE A 641 -11.14 10.92 30.76
C ILE A 641 -10.74 12.02 29.76
N ILE A 642 -9.43 12.27 29.61
CA ILE A 642 -8.86 12.92 28.42
C ILE A 642 -8.24 11.84 27.52
N ILE A 643 -8.62 11.81 26.24
CA ILE A 643 -8.11 10.85 25.26
C ILE A 643 -7.45 11.61 24.09
N CYS A 644 -6.35 11.05 23.58
CA CYS A 644 -5.89 11.31 22.22
C CYS A 644 -6.44 10.21 21.32
N GLU A 645 -7.33 10.57 20.39
CA GLU A 645 -7.99 9.66 19.45
C GLU A 645 -7.31 9.80 18.08
N ILE A 646 -6.73 8.71 17.59
CA ILE A 646 -6.16 8.61 16.24
C ILE A 646 -7.06 7.67 15.45
N GLN A 647 -7.63 8.14 14.35
CA GLN A 647 -8.62 7.41 13.57
C GLN A 647 -8.40 7.58 12.05
N GLN A 648 -9.01 6.73 11.23
CA GLN A 648 -9.21 7.02 9.80
C GLN A 648 -9.96 8.34 9.61
N ASN A 649 -9.78 9.05 8.50
CA ASN A 649 -10.45 10.34 8.24
C ASN A 649 -11.94 10.17 7.86
N SER A 650 -12.78 9.95 8.88
CA SER A 650 -14.23 9.68 8.76
C SER A 650 -14.97 10.12 10.02
N ASN A 651 -16.17 10.68 9.89
CA ASN A 651 -17.03 11.01 11.04
C ASN A 651 -18.17 9.99 11.24
N CYS A 652 -18.22 8.92 10.43
CA CYS A 652 -19.33 7.97 10.41
C CYS A 652 -19.54 7.24 11.74
N THR A 653 -20.66 7.50 12.41
CA THR A 653 -20.93 7.04 13.80
C THR A 653 -22.36 6.52 13.96
N TYR A 654 -22.54 5.20 14.11
CA TYR A 654 -23.85 4.62 14.37
C TYR A 654 -24.11 4.54 15.87
N ARG A 655 -24.95 5.44 16.38
CA ARG A 655 -25.29 5.50 17.81
C ARG A 655 -26.27 4.38 18.19
N MET A 656 -25.97 3.65 19.25
CA MET A 656 -26.79 2.54 19.75
C MET A 656 -27.54 2.91 21.02
N TYR A 657 -26.94 3.68 21.93
CA TYR A 657 -27.60 4.17 23.16
C TYR A 657 -26.93 5.46 23.66
N ASP A 658 -27.68 6.30 24.37
CA ASP A 658 -27.23 7.65 24.77
C ASP A 658 -27.62 8.11 26.18
N TYR A 659 -28.01 7.18 27.06
CA TYR A 659 -28.47 7.49 28.42
C TYR A 659 -29.68 8.45 28.46
N ASP A 660 -30.60 8.29 27.50
CA ASP A 660 -31.82 9.10 27.30
C ASP A 660 -31.59 10.63 27.27
N ARG A 661 -30.37 11.04 26.90
CA ARG A 661 -29.98 12.45 26.86
C ARG A 661 -30.70 13.23 25.78
N ARG A 662 -30.96 14.49 26.10
CA ARG A 662 -31.62 15.46 25.24
C ARG A 662 -30.63 16.49 24.71
N ASP A 663 -30.84 16.91 23.48
CA ASP A 663 -30.10 18.02 22.86
C ASP A 663 -30.47 19.39 23.47
N LYS A 664 -29.84 20.45 22.99
CA LYS A 664 -30.09 21.84 23.43
C LYS A 664 -31.50 22.37 23.08
N TYR A 665 -32.32 21.59 22.37
CA TYR A 665 -33.71 21.89 22.03
C TYR A 665 -34.71 20.96 22.76
N GLY A 666 -34.22 19.97 23.54
CA GLY A 666 -35.03 19.02 24.30
C GLY A 666 -35.31 17.68 23.60
N ASN A 667 -34.78 17.44 22.40
CA ASN A 667 -35.01 16.21 21.63
C ASN A 667 -34.03 15.09 22.04
N PRO A 668 -34.46 13.82 22.09
CA PRO A 668 -33.52 12.70 22.16
C PRO A 668 -32.57 12.70 20.95
N ARG A 669 -31.30 12.35 21.14
CA ARG A 669 -30.36 12.21 20.00
C ARG A 669 -30.62 10.93 19.22
N GLU A 670 -30.44 11.00 17.90
CA GLU A 670 -30.74 9.90 16.97
C GLU A 670 -29.95 8.61 17.27
N LEU A 671 -30.64 7.48 17.20
CA LEU A 671 -30.11 6.12 17.30
C LEU A 671 -30.21 5.41 15.94
N HIS A 672 -29.10 4.79 15.53
CA HIS A 672 -28.87 4.27 14.18
C HIS A 672 -29.01 2.73 14.16
N VAL A 673 -30.00 2.20 14.90
CA VAL A 673 -30.06 0.80 15.35
C VAL A 673 -29.87 -0.19 14.20
N LYS A 674 -30.53 0.01 13.05
CA LYS A 674 -30.38 -0.86 11.87
C LYS A 674 -28.94 -0.87 11.33
N LYS A 675 -28.35 0.30 11.03
CA LYS A 675 -26.97 0.39 10.51
C LYS A 675 -25.96 -0.18 11.50
N ALA A 676 -26.18 0.04 12.80
CA ALA A 676 -25.37 -0.55 13.88
C ALA A 676 -25.47 -2.09 13.89
N LEU A 677 -26.67 -2.65 13.76
CA LEU A 677 -26.89 -4.09 13.70
C LEU A 677 -26.35 -4.71 12.41
N ASP A 678 -26.28 -4.01 11.29
CA ASP A 678 -25.69 -4.53 10.07
C ASP A 678 -24.20 -4.86 10.28
N VAL A 679 -23.43 -3.92 10.84
CA VAL A 679 -21.94 -3.98 10.92
C VAL A 679 -21.37 -4.64 12.17
N VAL A 680 -22.18 -5.03 13.16
CA VAL A 680 -21.69 -5.51 14.47
C VAL A 680 -20.98 -6.87 14.42
N ASP A 681 -19.78 -6.94 15.02
CA ASP A 681 -19.16 -8.22 15.40
C ASP A 681 -19.84 -8.76 16.68
N THR A 682 -20.51 -9.90 16.54
CA THR A 682 -21.25 -10.60 17.58
C THR A 682 -20.37 -11.40 18.55
N LYS A 683 -19.04 -11.33 18.41
CA LYS A 683 -18.08 -12.06 19.25
C LYS A 683 -17.73 -11.32 20.55
N ALA A 684 -17.30 -12.09 21.55
CA ALA A 684 -16.65 -11.55 22.74
C ALA A 684 -15.38 -10.75 22.38
N TYR A 685 -15.11 -9.69 23.13
CA TYR A 685 -13.88 -8.91 23.00
C TYR A 685 -12.65 -9.76 23.31
N VAL A 686 -11.58 -9.53 22.53
CA VAL A 686 -10.25 -10.09 22.76
C VAL A 686 -9.27 -8.92 22.65
N LYS A 687 -8.49 -8.63 23.71
CA LYS A 687 -7.45 -7.60 23.62
C LYS A 687 -6.47 -7.98 22.51
N ASP A 688 -6.13 -7.01 21.67
CA ASP A 688 -5.05 -7.19 20.72
C ASP A 688 -3.72 -7.16 21.47
N ASN A 689 -3.02 -8.30 21.54
CA ASN A 689 -1.75 -8.43 22.26
C ASN A 689 -0.54 -8.01 21.39
N THR A 690 -0.75 -7.21 20.34
CA THR A 690 0.30 -6.60 19.52
C THR A 690 0.47 -5.09 19.76
N THR A 691 -0.28 -4.54 20.72
CA THR A 691 -0.19 -3.16 21.24
C THR A 691 0.86 -3.02 22.34
N GLU A 692 1.20 -1.78 22.72
CA GLU A 692 2.09 -1.43 23.84
C GLU A 692 3.47 -2.12 23.77
N VAL A 693 4.07 -2.17 22.57
CA VAL A 693 5.35 -2.86 22.32
C VAL A 693 6.51 -1.87 22.42
N MET A 694 7.34 -1.98 23.45
CA MET A 694 8.63 -1.28 23.51
C MET A 694 9.51 -1.67 22.31
N LEU A 695 9.93 -0.68 21.54
CA LEU A 695 10.85 -0.85 20.41
C LEU A 695 12.28 -0.44 20.78
N GLU A 696 12.43 0.63 21.57
CA GLU A 696 13.73 1.17 21.96
C GLU A 696 13.64 1.82 23.36
N GLU A 697 14.73 1.77 24.12
CA GLU A 697 14.94 2.62 25.29
C GLU A 697 16.44 2.94 25.41
N ASN A 698 16.76 4.22 25.58
CA ASN A 698 18.12 4.73 25.73
C ASN A 698 18.15 5.87 26.78
N GLU A 699 19.29 6.54 26.96
CA GLU A 699 19.40 7.62 27.97
C GLU A 699 18.62 8.90 27.62
N HIS A 700 18.31 9.12 26.34
CA HIS A 700 17.66 10.31 25.79
C HIS A 700 16.13 10.17 25.61
N TYR A 701 15.63 8.98 25.27
CA TYR A 701 14.19 8.71 25.14
C TYR A 701 13.82 7.24 25.41
N SER A 702 12.52 6.97 25.50
CA SER A 702 11.95 5.64 25.28
C SER A 702 10.96 5.69 24.11
N LEU A 703 10.86 4.59 23.35
CA LEU A 703 10.02 4.46 22.18
C LEU A 703 9.14 3.21 22.31
N GLU A 704 7.84 3.44 22.43
CA GLU A 704 6.81 2.40 22.50
C GLU A 704 5.88 2.50 21.30
N ARG A 705 5.59 1.38 20.66
CA ARG A 705 4.52 1.30 19.67
C ARG A 705 3.19 1.03 20.35
N LEU A 706 2.30 2.01 20.30
CA LEU A 706 0.95 1.93 20.84
C LEU A 706 0.10 0.94 20.04
N VAL A 707 0.02 1.12 18.71
CA VAL A 707 -0.74 0.25 17.77
C VAL A 707 -0.10 0.20 16.39
N GLN A 708 -0.40 -0.85 15.61
CA GLN A 708 -0.17 -0.91 14.16
C GLN A 708 -1.36 -1.58 13.47
N CYS A 709 -1.92 -0.96 12.43
CA CYS A 709 -3.02 -1.51 11.63
C CYS A 709 -2.76 -1.35 10.12
N LYS A 710 -3.75 -1.64 9.25
CA LYS A 710 -3.62 -1.47 7.78
C LYS A 710 -3.75 0.00 7.30
N TYR A 711 -4.00 0.93 8.22
CA TYR A 711 -4.30 2.35 7.93
C TYR A 711 -3.32 3.33 8.58
N PHE A 712 -2.70 2.95 9.71
CA PHE A 712 -1.75 3.77 10.46
C PHE A 712 -0.96 2.92 11.48
N GLU A 713 0.23 3.39 11.82
CA GLU A 713 1.00 3.03 13.02
C GLU A 713 1.04 4.23 13.97
N CYS A 714 1.05 3.96 15.28
CA CYS A 714 1.18 5.01 16.30
C CYS A 714 2.29 4.65 17.28
N LEU A 715 3.24 5.55 17.39
CA LEU A 715 4.39 5.48 18.27
C LEU A 715 4.25 6.52 19.39
N LYS A 716 4.77 6.22 20.57
CA LYS A 716 4.91 7.15 21.69
C LYS A 716 6.39 7.29 22.01
N TYR A 717 6.88 8.51 21.94
CA TYR A 717 8.21 8.89 22.42
C TYR A 717 8.06 9.58 23.77
N GLU A 718 8.70 9.04 24.82
CA GLU A 718 8.92 9.75 26.07
C GLU A 718 10.33 10.36 26.03
N ILE A 719 10.39 11.64 25.70
CA ILE A 719 11.63 12.37 25.38
C ILE A 719 12.15 13.02 26.67
N LYS A 720 13.40 12.68 27.04
CA LYS A 720 14.08 13.15 28.26
C LYS A 720 14.86 14.44 27.96
N ASP A 721 15.57 14.49 26.83
CA ASP A 721 16.33 15.64 26.35
C ASP A 721 16.37 15.81 24.81
N GLU A 722 16.54 14.76 24.01
CA GLU A 722 16.39 14.81 22.54
C GLU A 722 15.99 13.46 21.87
N VAL A 723 15.49 13.52 20.64
CA VAL A 723 15.27 12.37 19.75
C VAL A 723 15.36 12.75 18.27
N LYS A 724 15.87 11.85 17.43
CA LYS A 724 15.79 11.94 15.97
C LYS A 724 14.75 10.95 15.44
N ILE A 725 13.68 11.47 14.86
CA ILE A 725 12.66 10.70 14.11
C ILE A 725 13.00 10.80 12.62
N VAL A 726 12.82 9.70 11.88
CA VAL A 726 13.08 9.66 10.43
C VAL A 726 11.75 9.75 9.68
N ALA A 727 11.64 10.68 8.73
CA ALA A 727 10.63 10.64 7.70
C ALA A 727 11.20 9.98 6.44
N ASP A 728 10.33 9.32 5.67
CA ASP A 728 10.68 8.76 4.36
C ASP A 728 9.63 9.16 3.30
N GLU A 729 9.72 8.59 2.11
CA GLU A 729 8.83 8.91 0.99
C GLU A 729 7.49 8.14 1.05
N SER A 730 7.27 7.31 2.06
CA SER A 730 6.07 6.47 2.17
C SER A 730 4.89 7.15 2.86
N SER A 731 5.15 7.99 3.86
CA SER A 731 4.14 8.75 4.59
C SER A 731 4.68 10.08 5.10
N PHE A 732 3.79 11.07 5.25
CA PHE A 732 3.99 12.18 6.16
C PHE A 732 4.14 11.69 7.61
N VAL A 733 4.65 12.54 8.50
CA VAL A 733 4.70 12.28 9.95
C VAL A 733 3.84 13.30 10.68
N SER A 734 2.89 12.85 11.50
CA SER A 734 2.21 13.70 12.47
C SER A 734 2.90 13.62 13.83
N LEU A 735 3.02 14.76 14.50
CA LEU A 735 3.53 14.89 15.87
C LEU A 735 2.46 15.54 16.74
N VAL A 736 2.07 14.90 17.83
CA VAL A 736 1.09 15.43 18.80
C VAL A 736 1.69 15.35 20.20
N PHE A 737 2.07 16.50 20.74
CA PHE A 737 2.70 16.58 22.06
C PHE A 737 1.63 16.60 23.14
N ILE A 738 1.62 15.57 23.98
CA ILE A 738 0.67 15.46 25.11
C ILE A 738 1.25 16.03 26.41
N GLU A 739 2.57 16.09 26.54
CA GLU A 739 3.27 16.61 27.72
C GLU A 739 4.54 17.37 27.34
N GLY A 740 4.97 18.30 28.20
CA GLY A 740 6.26 18.97 28.11
C GLY A 740 6.35 20.15 27.12
N SER A 741 7.58 20.46 26.70
CA SER A 741 7.90 21.61 25.82
C SER A 741 9.33 21.54 25.28
N GLY A 742 9.56 22.13 24.11
CA GLY A 742 10.87 22.13 23.45
C GLY A 742 10.82 22.70 22.04
N THR A 743 11.70 22.24 21.15
CA THR A 743 11.76 22.63 19.74
C THR A 743 11.84 21.44 18.78
N ILE A 744 11.40 21.65 17.54
CA ILE A 744 11.41 20.71 16.41
C ILE A 744 12.27 21.33 15.30
N GLU A 745 13.23 20.59 14.75
CA GLU A 745 14.11 21.03 13.66
C GLU A 745 14.26 19.92 12.61
N ALA A 746 13.96 20.21 11.35
CA ALA A 746 14.25 19.27 10.25
C ALA A 746 15.68 19.50 9.73
N ASP A 747 16.42 18.43 9.41
CA ASP A 747 17.83 18.54 8.99
C ASP A 747 18.05 19.23 7.63
N ASP A 748 17.00 19.34 6.82
CA ASP A 748 16.92 20.13 5.59
C ASP A 748 16.38 21.57 5.79
N TYR A 749 15.77 21.86 6.95
CA TYR A 749 15.16 23.15 7.27
C TYR A 749 15.49 23.60 8.70
N LYS A 750 16.63 24.29 8.81
CA LYS A 750 17.30 24.73 10.05
C LYS A 750 16.59 25.86 10.81
N GLN A 751 15.26 25.88 10.83
CA GLN A 751 14.48 26.78 11.66
C GLN A 751 13.80 25.95 12.76
N GLU A 752 14.20 26.18 14.01
CA GLU A 752 13.54 25.54 15.15
C GLU A 752 12.10 26.05 15.32
N VAL A 753 11.14 25.13 15.35
CA VAL A 753 9.72 25.39 15.60
C VAL A 753 9.39 24.99 17.06
N PRO A 754 8.91 25.90 17.92
CA PRO A 754 8.66 25.59 19.32
C PRO A 754 7.35 24.81 19.53
N PHE A 755 7.41 23.80 20.41
CA PHE A 755 6.28 23.00 20.86
C PHE A 755 6.04 23.10 22.37
N LYS A 756 4.78 22.87 22.77
CA LYS A 756 4.36 22.60 24.15
C LYS A 756 3.24 21.55 24.16
N ALA A 757 2.92 21.03 25.34
CA ALA A 757 1.78 20.15 25.59
C ALA A 757 0.47 20.70 24.98
N GLY A 758 -0.26 19.84 24.28
CA GLY A 758 -1.49 20.15 23.57
C GLY A 758 -1.28 20.84 22.22
N GLU A 759 -0.13 20.70 21.58
CA GLU A 759 0.13 21.20 20.23
C GLU A 759 0.43 20.07 19.23
N SER A 760 0.03 20.30 17.99
CA SER A 760 0.05 19.33 16.91
C SER A 760 0.72 19.89 15.66
N PHE A 761 1.43 19.02 14.96
CA PHE A 761 2.24 19.36 13.80
C PHE A 761 2.08 18.29 12.71
N PHE A 762 2.11 18.76 11.47
CA PHE A 762 2.27 17.94 10.27
C PHE A 762 3.70 18.14 9.75
N VAL A 763 4.36 17.04 9.37
CA VAL A 763 5.66 17.06 8.69
C VAL A 763 5.55 16.31 7.37
N SER A 764 5.88 16.98 6.26
CA SER A 764 5.77 16.39 4.92
C SER A 764 6.75 15.25 4.69
N SER A 765 6.32 14.25 3.91
CA SER A 765 7.14 13.11 3.50
C SER A 765 8.39 13.52 2.74
N GLY A 766 9.40 12.66 2.73
CA GLY A 766 10.71 12.88 2.11
C GLY A 766 11.83 12.36 3.00
N LYS A 767 13.03 12.14 2.42
CA LYS A 767 14.19 11.59 3.13
C LYS A 767 14.83 12.62 4.08
N ARG A 768 14.20 12.90 5.22
CA ARG A 768 14.61 13.95 6.19
C ARG A 768 14.58 13.46 7.64
N SER A 769 15.47 14.01 8.48
CA SER A 769 15.50 13.77 9.93
C SER A 769 14.76 14.88 10.67
N ILE A 770 13.76 14.51 11.47
CA ILE A 770 13.06 15.40 12.41
C ILE A 770 13.75 15.28 13.78
N ASN A 771 14.48 16.30 14.18
CA ASN A 771 15.14 16.37 15.48
C ASN A 771 14.19 17.09 16.45
N ILE A 772 13.86 16.46 17.57
CA ILE A 772 13.05 17.06 18.64
C ILE A 772 13.95 17.20 19.87
N LYS A 773 14.06 18.43 20.40
CA LYS A 773 14.89 18.77 21.56
C LYS A 773 14.01 19.30 22.68
N GLY A 774 14.35 19.01 23.93
CA GLY A 774 13.58 19.35 25.12
C GLY A 774 12.99 18.11 25.80
N LYS A 775 12.06 18.32 26.72
CA LYS A 775 11.45 17.24 27.52
C LYS A 775 9.95 17.20 27.29
N GLY A 776 9.39 16.02 27.04
CA GLY A 776 7.96 15.85 26.82
C GLY A 776 7.57 14.47 26.30
N THR A 777 6.27 14.26 26.12
CA THR A 777 5.74 13.01 25.55
C THR A 777 5.03 13.34 24.25
N CYS A 778 5.43 12.68 23.17
CA CYS A 778 4.90 12.89 21.82
C CYS A 778 4.27 11.59 21.30
N ILE A 779 3.01 11.67 20.85
CA ILE A 779 2.41 10.64 20.02
C ILE A 779 2.72 10.98 18.56
N VAL A 780 3.21 9.99 17.83
CA VAL A 780 3.69 10.12 16.45
C VAL A 780 2.91 9.15 15.58
N THR A 781 2.34 9.65 14.50
CA THR A 781 1.47 8.85 13.61
C THR A 781 1.91 8.97 12.17
N HIS A 782 1.99 7.83 11.49
CA HIS A 782 2.22 7.71 10.06
C HIS A 782 1.37 6.57 9.48
N VAL A 783 1.22 6.56 8.16
CA VAL A 783 0.55 5.50 7.36
C VAL A 783 1.60 4.50 6.90
#